data_AF-A0A8T3CJ25-F1
#
_entry.id   AF-A0A8T3CJ25-F1
#
_cell.length_a   1.000
_cell.length_b   1.000
_cell.length_c   1.000
_cell.angle_alpha   90.00
_cell.angle_beta   90.00
_cell.angle_gamma   90.00
#
_symmetry.space_group_name_H-M   'P 1'
#
loop_
_entity.id
_entity.type
_entity.pdbx_description
1 polymer ?
#
loop_
_entity_poly.entity_id
_entity_poly.type
_entity_poly.pdbx_seq_one_letter_code
_entity_poly.pdbx_strand_id
1 'polypeptide(L)'
;MPSPSFSLDAQLRFHNKWLKIDLQRAFSPEGLSEMWNEMVKDEEITCNGEESTHPEDCADCFGSQKKDESNDKEKKEEEEVSTSVHHSIIETWDWGRQPDENELKECLLVLVEDQQKLATHTAKSTLSALRLRQRLVILERYLISLSHSMMEEKYKGRWKSPPSPPLPTADNKSPRPAGKGVEGLARVGSRAALSFAFAFLRRAWRSGEDADLCSELLQESLDALRALPEASLFDEGTVSSVWLEVVERATKFLTDVHGSASAKGPGNIPLQDQHLALAILLELAVQRGTLSQLLSAVLLLLRLWDSGTREMDNERSAQGTSAPLLPLLLRFQNIHSSKDLPSAEEDMEVLTAPLSPNESLLRYLTLPQDNDLAIDLRQTAVVIMAHLDRLAAPCSPPQCSSPTSHKDHGNVQGTLQEVIGWGLLGWKLHANVNGPVQCKALSSLGVTQIVCSEKGFLILSRSGAIYTQNYKSTTLAPLLVQALSSRKITKIAAHPDGQHYLALSANGEVFSWGCGDGGRLGHGDTAYLEEPTMISFFTGKQTGKHVVHIACGSTYSAAITADGELYTWGRGNYGRLGHGSSEDQTTPMLVTALKGLKVLDVACGSGDAQTLAVTENGQVWSWGDGDYGKLGRGGSDGCKTPKLVEKLQDLDIVKVCCGSQFSVALTKDGQVYTWGKGDNQRLGHGTDEHVRYPKLLDSLQGKKVVDIAVGSTHCLALTDEGEVHSWGSNDKLQHFDTLFSNKKQPKALPGLNSKHIVGIACGPGQNFAWSSCSEWSVGQRVPFVVDVCPMTFEQLDLLLRQVSEGMEGSSDWPPPQEKECMVVATLNLLRLQLHAAISNQVDPEELGLGLGSTLLNSLKQTVVTLASNAGVLNSVQSAAQAVLQSGWSVLLPTAEERARALSSLLPSAVSGNEMSVSPGRRFMIDLLVSSLMADGGLESALNAAITAEIQDIEAKKEAQKEKEIDEQEANASTLHRSRTPLDKDLINTGIYESAGKQSLPLVQLVQQLLRNIASQTIARLKDVARRISSCLDAEHVGKERSASLDLLLRFQRLLVSKLYLGVNGPEVVNGYNPDLLGVGSLLKKYIALLCTHIGDILPVATSIAFAGHRHFAEVSRVIEGDLTGVLLPELVVSIVLLLTIDAGLMQETGSIPLLAGLLEHLDRFNHLAPGHESDDNEDLAWPGIMGTPWRNAVAL
;
A
#
# COMPACT_ATOMS: atom_id res chain seq x y z
N MET A 1 42.88 12.36 -25.13
CA MET A 1 42.08 11.64 -24.11
C MET A 1 40.95 10.92 -24.83
N PRO A 2 40.97 9.59 -24.99
CA PRO A 2 39.80 8.88 -25.48
C PRO A 2 38.66 9.04 -24.45
N SER A 3 37.47 9.44 -24.91
CA SER A 3 36.28 9.47 -24.07
C SER A 3 35.94 8.05 -23.59
N PRO A 4 35.79 7.80 -22.27
CA PRO A 4 35.48 6.46 -21.79
C PRO A 4 34.10 6.07 -22.29
N SER A 5 34.03 4.97 -23.04
CA SER A 5 32.77 4.28 -23.32
C SER A 5 32.27 3.69 -22.01
N PHE A 6 31.18 4.24 -21.48
CA PHE A 6 30.49 3.65 -20.34
C PHE A 6 29.33 2.78 -20.82
N SER A 7 29.09 1.67 -20.13
CA SER A 7 27.97 0.76 -20.36
C SER A 7 26.98 0.81 -19.20
N LEU A 8 25.68 0.77 -19.51
CA LEU A 8 24.62 0.65 -18.52
C LEU A 8 24.39 -0.83 -18.20
N ASP A 9 24.62 -1.23 -16.96
CA ASP A 9 24.27 -2.55 -16.41
C ASP A 9 23.15 -2.38 -15.38
N ALA A 10 21.90 -2.50 -15.84
CA ALA A 10 20.73 -2.23 -15.02
C ALA A 10 20.48 -3.37 -14.02
N GLN A 11 20.58 -3.08 -12.72
CA GLN A 11 20.45 -4.09 -11.68
C GLN A 11 19.01 -4.17 -11.16
N LEU A 12 18.48 -5.38 -11.07
CA LEU A 12 17.11 -5.66 -10.60
C LEU A 12 16.82 -5.06 -9.21
N ARG A 13 17.81 -5.06 -8.32
CA ARG A 13 17.67 -4.55 -6.94
C ARG A 13 17.29 -3.07 -6.84
N PHE A 14 17.54 -2.28 -7.89
CA PHE A 14 17.27 -0.84 -7.90
C PHE A 14 16.00 -0.45 -8.68
N HIS A 15 15.23 -1.38 -9.26
CA HIS A 15 14.01 -1.06 -10.03
C HIS A 15 13.00 -0.23 -9.22
N ASN A 16 12.74 -0.62 -7.97
CA ASN A 16 11.83 0.10 -7.09
C ASN A 16 12.38 1.48 -6.64
N LYS A 17 13.71 1.67 -6.63
CA LYS A 17 14.35 2.96 -6.34
C LYS A 17 14.05 3.92 -7.49
N TRP A 18 14.34 3.51 -8.72
CA TRP A 18 14.15 4.32 -9.92
C TRP A 18 12.69 4.70 -10.19
N LEU A 19 11.73 3.81 -9.89
CA LEU A 19 10.30 4.12 -10.03
C LEU A 19 9.77 5.18 -9.05
N LYS A 20 10.47 5.42 -7.93
CA LYS A 20 10.11 6.42 -6.91
C LYS A 20 10.82 7.76 -7.10
N ILE A 21 11.81 7.83 -8.00
CA ILE A 21 12.55 9.06 -8.28
C ILE A 21 11.74 9.94 -9.22
N ASP A 22 11.72 11.24 -8.94
CA ASP A 22 11.18 12.23 -9.85
C ASP A 22 12.16 12.49 -11.00
N LEU A 23 11.95 11.80 -12.12
CA LEU A 23 12.77 11.90 -13.34
C LEU A 23 12.89 13.35 -13.88
N GLN A 24 11.96 14.24 -13.53
CA GLN A 24 12.04 15.65 -13.93
C GLN A 24 13.30 16.35 -13.38
N ARG A 25 13.90 15.83 -12.29
CA ARG A 25 15.17 16.33 -11.76
C ARG A 25 16.32 16.22 -12.75
N ALA A 26 16.29 15.25 -13.67
CA ALA A 26 17.34 15.06 -14.69
C ALA A 26 17.43 16.22 -15.71
N PHE A 27 16.41 17.08 -15.78
CA PHE A 27 16.39 18.24 -16.66
C PHE A 27 16.99 19.49 -16.00
N SER A 28 17.19 19.48 -14.68
CA SER A 28 17.95 20.51 -13.95
C SER A 28 19.46 20.19 -13.90
N PRO A 29 20.35 21.21 -13.91
CA PRO A 29 21.80 20.98 -13.79
C PRO A 29 22.20 20.24 -12.52
N GLU A 30 21.67 20.64 -11.35
CA GLU A 30 21.99 19.96 -10.09
C GLU A 30 21.44 18.53 -10.07
N GLY A 31 20.17 18.35 -10.44
CA GLY A 31 19.52 17.04 -10.42
C GLY A 31 20.12 16.04 -11.40
N LEU A 32 20.60 16.49 -12.58
CA LEU A 32 21.33 15.62 -13.51
C LEU A 32 22.61 15.08 -12.88
N SER A 33 23.39 15.94 -12.23
CA SER A 33 24.64 15.55 -11.57
C SER A 33 24.39 14.60 -10.39
N GLU A 34 23.35 14.83 -9.60
CA GLU A 34 22.95 13.97 -8.49
C GLU A 34 22.56 12.58 -8.98
N MET A 35 21.68 12.49 -9.98
CA MET A 35 21.18 11.22 -10.52
C MET A 35 22.29 10.43 -11.23
N TRP A 36 23.17 11.10 -11.96
CA TRP A 36 24.33 10.46 -12.58
C TRP A 36 25.29 9.88 -11.53
N ASN A 37 25.59 10.65 -10.48
CA ASN A 37 26.43 10.19 -9.38
C ASN A 37 25.80 9.02 -8.61
N GLU A 38 24.47 8.98 -8.49
CA GLU A 38 23.75 7.83 -7.93
C GLU A 38 23.91 6.57 -8.78
N MET A 39 23.82 6.66 -10.11
CA MET A 39 24.06 5.51 -11.01
C MET A 39 25.49 4.97 -10.90
N VAL A 40 26.47 5.87 -10.78
CA VAL A 40 27.88 5.49 -10.56
C VAL A 40 28.06 4.84 -9.19
N LYS A 41 27.46 5.39 -8.13
CA LYS A 41 27.49 4.81 -6.77
C LYS A 41 26.80 3.45 -6.68
N ASP A 42 25.78 3.22 -7.49
CA ASP A 42 25.03 1.98 -7.56
C ASP A 42 25.75 0.90 -8.42
N GLU A 43 26.91 1.23 -8.99
CA GLU A 43 27.71 0.38 -9.89
C GLU A 43 26.94 -0.04 -11.16
N GLU A 44 25.93 0.74 -11.57
CA GLU A 44 25.14 0.48 -12.80
C GLU A 44 25.81 1.09 -14.05
N ILE A 45 26.85 1.91 -13.86
CA ILE A 45 27.67 2.48 -14.93
C ILE A 45 29.12 2.07 -14.69
N THR A 46 29.67 1.26 -15.59
CA THR A 46 31.08 0.86 -15.57
C THR A 46 31.87 1.64 -16.61
N CYS A 47 32.98 2.25 -16.21
CA CYS A 47 33.94 2.83 -17.14
C CYS A 47 34.91 1.73 -17.59
N ASN A 48 34.89 1.38 -18.87
CA ASN A 48 35.86 0.42 -19.42
C ASN A 48 37.24 1.10 -19.51
N GLY A 49 38.11 0.79 -18.55
CA GLY A 49 39.51 1.21 -18.51
C GLY A 49 40.31 0.36 -17.52
N GLU A 50 40.81 -0.78 -18.02
CA GLU A 50 41.94 -1.62 -17.57
C GLU A 50 42.00 -2.20 -16.14
N GLU A 51 42.48 -3.45 -16.08
CA GLU A 51 42.34 -4.43 -15.01
C GLU A 51 43.42 -4.34 -13.91
N SER A 52 42.97 -4.52 -12.66
CA SER A 52 43.64 -5.20 -11.52
C SER A 52 44.89 -4.58 -10.85
N THR A 53 44.76 -4.20 -9.57
CA THR A 53 45.32 -4.92 -8.39
C THR A 53 45.17 -4.12 -7.07
N HIS A 54 44.61 -4.80 -6.06
CA HIS A 54 44.60 -4.57 -4.59
C HIS A 54 44.19 -3.23 -3.94
N PRO A 55 43.29 -3.25 -2.92
CA PRO A 55 42.94 -2.09 -2.11
C PRO A 55 43.57 -2.16 -0.71
N GLU A 56 44.56 -1.32 -0.40
CA GLU A 56 44.84 -0.90 0.99
C GLU A 56 45.34 0.56 1.00
N ASP A 57 44.81 1.30 1.99
CA ASP A 57 45.26 2.58 2.53
C ASP A 57 45.20 3.86 1.67
N CYS A 58 44.23 4.73 1.98
CA CYS A 58 44.56 6.11 2.41
C CYS A 58 43.34 6.82 3.02
N ALA A 59 43.35 6.91 4.35
CA ALA A 59 42.72 8.02 5.07
C ALA A 59 43.84 8.98 5.54
N ASP A 60 43.49 10.27 5.59
CA ASP A 60 44.16 11.36 6.31
C ASP A 60 45.40 12.02 5.68
N CYS A 61 45.24 13.25 5.14
CA CYS A 61 45.64 14.49 5.83
C CYS A 61 45.80 15.70 4.88
N PHE A 62 45.06 16.77 5.19
CA PHE A 62 45.45 18.15 4.89
C PHE A 62 46.61 18.57 5.81
N GLY A 63 47.63 19.25 5.28
CA GLY A 63 48.48 20.16 6.09
C GLY A 63 49.99 20.16 5.82
N SER A 64 50.41 21.12 4.98
CA SER A 64 51.57 22.02 5.15
C SER A 64 53.03 21.52 5.33
N GLN A 65 53.86 22.07 4.43
CA GLN A 65 55.23 22.61 4.61
C GLN A 65 56.51 21.75 4.39
N LYS A 66 57.18 22.12 3.28
CA LYS A 66 58.61 22.46 3.09
C LYS A 66 59.73 21.38 3.14
N LYS A 67 60.41 21.36 1.98
CA LYS A 67 61.86 21.45 1.69
C LYS A 67 62.72 20.17 1.56
N ASP A 68 63.25 20.07 0.34
CA ASP A 68 64.63 19.79 -0.07
C ASP A 68 65.19 18.35 -0.12
N GLU A 69 65.63 18.05 -1.34
CA GLU A 69 66.85 17.33 -1.77
C GLU A 69 66.83 15.84 -2.20
N SER A 70 66.90 15.68 -3.54
CA SER A 70 67.84 14.88 -4.35
C SER A 70 67.99 13.37 -4.08
N ASN A 71 67.65 12.52 -5.06
CA ASN A 71 68.55 12.08 -6.15
C ASN A 71 67.97 10.89 -6.93
N ASP A 72 68.03 11.02 -8.25
CA ASP A 72 68.31 10.01 -9.27
C ASP A 72 67.98 8.54 -9.01
N LYS A 73 67.04 8.03 -9.82
CA LYS A 73 67.34 6.91 -10.73
C LYS A 73 66.29 6.80 -11.84
N GLU A 74 66.72 7.19 -13.03
CA GLU A 74 66.09 6.84 -14.30
C GLU A 74 65.87 5.33 -14.40
N LYS A 75 64.66 4.93 -14.81
CA LYS A 75 64.46 3.76 -15.66
C LYS A 75 63.20 3.96 -16.50
N LYS A 76 63.46 4.14 -17.80
CA LYS A 76 62.58 3.96 -18.96
C LYS A 76 61.28 3.22 -18.67
N GLU A 77 60.16 3.90 -18.91
CA GLU A 77 58.99 3.28 -19.53
C GLU A 77 58.64 4.11 -20.76
N GLU A 78 58.66 3.43 -21.90
CA GLU A 78 58.32 3.96 -23.21
C GLU A 78 56.80 4.23 -23.23
N GLU A 79 56.40 5.48 -23.47
CA GLU A 79 55.03 5.80 -23.85
C GLU A 79 54.73 5.13 -25.20
N GLU A 80 53.98 4.03 -25.19
CA GLU A 80 53.24 3.55 -26.37
C GLU A 80 52.11 4.54 -26.68
N VAL A 81 52.46 5.68 -27.27
CA VAL A 81 51.52 6.47 -28.06
C VAL A 81 51.24 5.65 -29.32
N SER A 82 50.00 5.20 -29.48
CA SER A 82 49.53 4.60 -30.73
C SER A 82 49.75 5.59 -31.88
N THR A 83 50.87 5.46 -32.59
CA THR A 83 51.18 6.27 -33.77
C THR A 83 50.13 5.97 -34.82
N SER A 84 49.32 6.97 -35.12
CA SER A 84 48.30 6.94 -36.17
C SER A 84 48.92 6.64 -37.55
N VAL A 85 48.15 5.98 -38.42
CA VAL A 85 48.59 5.53 -39.76
C VAL A 85 49.18 6.66 -40.61
N HIS A 86 48.75 7.91 -40.40
CA HIS A 86 49.29 9.09 -41.07
C HIS A 86 50.71 9.49 -40.63
N HIS A 87 51.05 9.30 -39.35
CA HIS A 87 52.42 9.55 -38.87
C HIS A 87 53.39 8.60 -39.57
N SER A 88 52.97 7.34 -39.77
CA SER A 88 53.72 6.33 -40.52
C SER A 88 53.90 6.67 -42.00
N ILE A 89 52.88 7.20 -42.69
CA ILE A 89 52.99 7.55 -44.12
C ILE A 89 53.91 8.76 -44.32
N ILE A 90 53.75 9.81 -43.50
CA ILE A 90 54.55 11.05 -43.64
C ILE A 90 56.01 10.80 -43.23
N GLU A 91 56.27 10.03 -42.16
CA GLU A 91 57.64 9.67 -41.76
C GLU A 91 58.35 8.78 -42.79
N THR A 92 57.62 7.95 -43.55
CA THR A 92 58.24 7.19 -44.66
C THR A 92 58.75 8.07 -45.79
N TRP A 93 58.31 9.33 -45.86
CA TRP A 93 58.79 10.32 -46.84
C TRP A 93 59.93 11.18 -46.32
N ASP A 94 60.09 11.34 -45.00
CA ASP A 94 61.12 12.18 -44.39
C ASP A 94 62.56 11.71 -44.71
N TRP A 95 62.75 10.43 -45.03
CA TRP A 95 64.02 9.86 -45.49
C TRP A 95 63.90 9.00 -46.76
N GLY A 96 62.77 9.11 -47.48
CA GLY A 96 62.40 8.28 -48.65
C GLY A 96 62.45 9.02 -49.99
N ARG A 97 61.96 8.37 -51.05
CA ARG A 97 61.76 9.02 -52.37
C ARG A 97 60.61 10.03 -52.26
N GLN A 98 60.67 11.12 -53.04
CA GLN A 98 59.58 12.09 -53.12
C GLN A 98 58.29 11.39 -53.61
N PRO A 99 57.16 11.54 -52.90
CA PRO A 99 55.93 10.82 -53.23
C PRO A 99 55.35 11.26 -54.57
N ASP A 100 54.71 10.33 -55.26
CA ASP A 100 54.01 10.62 -56.51
C ASP A 100 52.61 11.24 -56.28
N GLU A 101 51.98 11.74 -57.35
CA GLU A 101 50.70 12.47 -57.26
C GLU A 101 49.55 11.59 -56.73
N ASN A 102 49.66 10.26 -56.81
CA ASN A 102 48.67 9.32 -56.31
C ASN A 102 48.89 9.03 -54.81
N GLU A 103 50.14 8.81 -54.39
CA GLU A 103 50.53 8.65 -52.99
C GLU A 103 50.15 9.90 -52.16
N LEU A 104 50.29 11.11 -52.74
CA LEU A 104 49.82 12.36 -52.11
C LEU A 104 48.29 12.43 -51.98
N LYS A 105 47.53 11.95 -52.98
CA LYS A 105 46.05 11.93 -52.92
C LYS A 105 45.54 10.93 -51.89
N GLU A 106 46.16 9.76 -51.77
CA GLU A 106 45.82 8.78 -50.73
C GLU A 106 46.12 9.32 -49.33
N CYS A 107 47.27 9.95 -49.13
CA CYS A 107 47.58 10.61 -47.85
C CYS A 107 46.56 11.70 -47.51
N LEU A 108 46.14 12.50 -48.49
CA LEU A 108 45.12 13.53 -48.30
C LEU A 108 43.75 12.94 -47.94
N LEU A 109 43.35 11.82 -48.55
CA LEU A 109 42.11 11.12 -48.19
C LEU A 109 42.14 10.58 -46.75
N VAL A 110 43.26 9.99 -46.33
CA VAL A 110 43.46 9.50 -44.95
C VAL A 110 43.42 10.65 -43.95
N LEU A 111 44.05 11.79 -44.26
CA LEU A 111 44.00 12.99 -43.42
C LEU A 111 42.58 13.57 -43.33
N VAL A 112 41.80 13.55 -44.41
CA VAL A 112 40.39 13.98 -44.39
C VAL A 112 39.54 13.03 -43.55
N GLU A 113 39.74 11.72 -43.68
CA GLU A 113 39.06 10.71 -42.86
C GLU A 113 39.40 10.89 -41.37
N ASP A 114 40.67 11.16 -41.04
CA ASP A 114 41.10 11.40 -39.67
C ASP A 114 40.59 12.74 -39.13
N GLN A 115 40.53 13.80 -39.96
CA GLN A 115 39.86 15.05 -39.60
C GLN A 115 38.36 14.82 -39.33
N GLN A 116 37.69 13.97 -40.12
CA GLN A 116 36.29 13.61 -39.88
C GLN A 116 36.13 12.79 -38.60
N LYS A 117 37.02 11.83 -38.30
CA LYS A 117 37.04 11.07 -37.05
C LYS A 117 37.31 11.98 -35.85
N LEU A 118 38.25 12.91 -35.98
CA LEU A 118 38.54 13.89 -34.96
C LEU A 118 37.35 14.81 -34.74
N ALA A 119 36.75 15.36 -35.80
CA ALA A 119 35.57 16.23 -35.74
C ALA A 119 34.34 15.53 -35.12
N THR A 120 34.15 14.24 -35.41
CA THR A 120 33.08 13.44 -34.78
C THR A 120 33.38 13.12 -33.32
N HIS A 121 34.64 12.85 -32.95
CA HIS A 121 35.04 12.66 -31.55
C HIS A 121 34.87 13.96 -30.74
N THR A 122 35.31 15.05 -31.33
CA THR A 122 35.16 16.45 -30.91
C THR A 122 33.71 16.79 -30.61
N ALA A 123 32.81 16.56 -31.58
CA ALA A 123 31.39 16.82 -31.43
C ALA A 123 30.72 15.97 -30.32
N LYS A 124 31.22 14.75 -30.08
CA LYS A 124 30.73 13.87 -29.00
C LYS A 124 31.20 14.30 -27.61
N SER A 125 32.17 15.19 -27.52
CA SER A 125 32.80 15.61 -26.26
C SER A 125 32.38 17.00 -25.76
N THR A 126 31.48 17.70 -26.45
CA THR A 126 30.92 18.98 -25.95
C THR A 126 30.08 18.76 -24.69
N LEU A 127 29.96 19.79 -23.84
CA LEU A 127 29.17 19.70 -22.61
C LEU A 127 27.69 19.38 -22.87
N SER A 128 27.09 20.00 -23.89
CA SER A 128 25.74 19.70 -24.36
C SER A 128 25.55 18.22 -24.77
N ALA A 129 26.48 17.67 -25.56
CA ALA A 129 26.43 16.27 -25.98
C ALA A 129 26.58 15.30 -24.80
N LEU A 130 27.46 15.61 -23.85
CA LEU A 130 27.66 14.83 -22.63
C LEU A 130 26.41 14.86 -21.74
N ARG A 131 25.84 16.04 -21.47
CA ARG A 131 24.61 16.20 -20.68
C ARG A 131 23.44 15.45 -21.32
N LEU A 132 23.28 15.53 -22.64
CA LEU A 132 22.24 14.77 -23.36
C LEU A 132 22.46 13.26 -23.21
N ARG A 133 23.70 12.78 -23.37
CA ARG A 133 24.02 11.36 -23.20
C ARG A 133 23.72 10.86 -21.79
N GLN A 134 24.02 11.65 -20.76
CA GLN A 134 23.69 11.33 -19.37
C GLN A 134 22.16 11.24 -19.17
N ARG A 135 21.41 12.20 -19.71
CA ARG A 135 19.93 12.20 -19.66
C ARG A 135 19.34 10.98 -20.36
N LEU A 136 19.87 10.58 -21.53
CA LEU A 136 19.42 9.40 -22.27
C LEU A 136 19.61 8.12 -21.44
N VAL A 137 20.77 7.97 -20.78
CA VAL A 137 21.09 6.80 -19.95
C VAL A 137 20.20 6.72 -18.71
N ILE A 138 19.96 7.86 -18.04
CA ILE A 138 19.05 7.95 -16.90
C ILE A 138 17.62 7.57 -17.32
N LEU A 139 17.17 8.08 -18.47
CA LEU A 139 15.85 7.77 -19.02
C LEU A 139 15.73 6.28 -19.39
N GLU A 140 16.74 5.73 -20.06
CA GLU A 140 16.81 4.31 -20.41
C GLU A 140 16.72 3.43 -19.15
N ARG A 141 17.50 3.76 -18.11
CA ARG A 141 17.47 3.07 -16.82
C ARG A 141 16.08 3.10 -16.15
N TYR A 142 15.41 4.24 -16.22
CA TYR A 142 14.04 4.39 -15.72
C TYR A 142 13.05 3.54 -16.53
N LEU A 143 13.13 3.53 -17.85
CA LEU A 143 12.27 2.73 -18.73
C LEU A 143 12.48 1.22 -18.54
N ILE A 144 13.70 0.76 -18.27
CA ILE A 144 13.99 -0.63 -17.89
C ILE A 144 13.27 -1.01 -16.58
N SER A 145 13.27 -0.11 -15.58
CA SER A 145 12.57 -0.36 -14.31
C SER A 145 11.05 -0.40 -14.50
N LEU A 146 10.51 0.53 -15.29
CA LEU A 146 9.08 0.63 -15.58
C LEU A 146 8.60 -0.59 -16.36
N SER A 147 9.34 -1.01 -17.38
CA SER A 147 8.99 -2.18 -18.19
C SER A 147 8.99 -3.48 -17.37
N HIS A 148 9.94 -3.63 -16.45
CA HIS A 148 9.98 -4.76 -15.52
C HIS A 148 8.74 -4.81 -14.60
N SER A 149 8.35 -3.66 -14.04
CA SER A 149 7.13 -3.55 -13.21
C SER A 149 5.87 -3.93 -13.99
N MET A 150 5.77 -3.53 -15.26
CA MET A 150 4.61 -3.84 -16.11
C MET A 150 4.56 -5.34 -16.49
N MET A 151 5.72 -5.98 -16.65
CA MET A 151 5.78 -7.43 -16.90
C MET A 151 5.38 -8.25 -15.67
N GLU A 152 5.82 -7.84 -14.46
CA GLU A 152 5.40 -8.48 -13.20
C GLU A 152 3.87 -8.45 -13.00
N GLU A 153 3.20 -7.36 -13.35
CA GLU A 153 1.72 -7.28 -13.29
C GLU A 153 1.03 -8.21 -14.29
N LYS A 154 1.57 -8.38 -15.51
CA LYS A 154 1.08 -9.35 -16.49
C LYS A 154 1.17 -10.80 -15.99
N TYR A 155 2.21 -11.13 -15.21
CA TYR A 155 2.33 -12.45 -14.58
C TYR A 155 1.37 -12.63 -13.40
N LYS A 156 0.96 -11.57 -12.69
CA LYS A 156 -0.14 -11.62 -11.73
C LYS A 156 -1.51 -11.78 -12.41
N GLY A 157 -1.73 -11.11 -13.54
CA GLY A 157 -3.01 -11.13 -14.29
C GLY A 157 -3.33 -12.43 -15.04
N ARG A 158 -2.36 -13.36 -15.18
CA ARG A 158 -2.58 -14.66 -15.82
C ARG A 158 -2.97 -15.78 -14.86
N TRP A 159 -3.04 -15.51 -13.56
CA TRP A 159 -3.66 -16.40 -12.58
C TRP A 159 -5.15 -16.07 -12.48
N LYS A 160 -5.92 -16.49 -13.50
CA LYS A 160 -7.27 -16.97 -13.19
C LYS A 160 -7.06 -18.12 -12.20
N SER A 161 -7.69 -18.02 -11.04
CA SER A 161 -7.81 -19.14 -10.12
C SER A 161 -8.17 -20.39 -10.92
N PRO A 162 -7.51 -21.54 -10.69
CA PRO A 162 -8.04 -22.79 -11.22
C PRO A 162 -9.49 -22.92 -10.73
N PRO A 163 -10.43 -23.43 -11.55
CA PRO A 163 -11.77 -23.72 -11.08
C PRO A 163 -11.62 -24.54 -9.80
N SER A 164 -12.24 -24.05 -8.73
CA SER A 164 -12.25 -24.76 -7.45
C SER A 164 -12.65 -26.21 -7.72
N PRO A 165 -11.91 -27.20 -7.22
CA PRO A 165 -12.42 -28.56 -7.24
C PRO A 165 -13.78 -28.54 -6.52
N PRO A 166 -14.78 -29.31 -6.98
CA PRO A 166 -16.04 -29.40 -6.28
C PRO A 166 -15.72 -29.75 -4.82
N LEU A 167 -16.24 -28.92 -3.91
CA LEU A 167 -16.14 -29.13 -2.47
C LEU A 167 -16.41 -30.61 -2.20
N PRO A 168 -15.53 -31.32 -1.47
CA PRO A 168 -15.84 -32.67 -1.06
C PRO A 168 -17.16 -32.58 -0.28
N THR A 169 -18.14 -33.35 -0.73
CA THR A 169 -19.34 -33.65 0.05
C THR A 169 -18.88 -33.99 1.45
N ALA A 170 -19.26 -33.17 2.43
CA ALA A 170 -19.01 -33.44 3.83
C ALA A 170 -19.69 -34.76 4.19
N ASP A 171 -18.90 -35.83 4.13
CA ASP A 171 -19.25 -37.11 4.70
C ASP A 171 -19.22 -36.92 6.21
N ASN A 172 -20.35 -36.47 6.73
CA ASN A 172 -20.67 -36.46 8.15
C ASN A 172 -20.70 -37.91 8.64
N LYS A 173 -19.54 -38.50 8.93
CA LYS A 173 -19.45 -39.56 9.94
C LYS A 173 -19.61 -38.92 11.31
N SER A 174 -20.87 -38.67 11.63
CA SER A 174 -21.35 -38.39 12.97
C SER A 174 -20.87 -39.48 13.95
N PRO A 175 -20.43 -39.13 15.18
CA PRO A 175 -20.69 -40.03 16.30
C PRO A 175 -22.21 -40.19 16.42
N ARG A 176 -22.69 -41.40 16.68
CA ARG A 176 -24.11 -41.80 16.69
C ARG A 176 -25.06 -40.70 17.23
N PRO A 177 -26.12 -40.31 16.51
CA PRO A 177 -27.00 -39.23 16.92
C PRO A 177 -28.10 -39.76 17.86
N ALA A 178 -27.92 -39.59 19.16
CA ALA A 178 -29.04 -39.62 20.12
C ALA A 178 -29.53 -38.18 20.32
N GLY A 179 -30.32 -37.63 19.39
CA GLY A 179 -30.83 -36.25 19.53
C GLY A 179 -31.83 -35.75 18.49
N LYS A 180 -31.82 -36.27 17.25
CA LYS A 180 -32.66 -35.74 16.14
C LYS A 180 -34.17 -35.80 16.40
N GLY A 181 -34.65 -36.73 17.22
CA GLY A 181 -36.07 -36.84 17.57
C GLY A 181 -36.57 -35.69 18.47
N VAL A 182 -35.74 -35.25 19.41
CA VAL A 182 -36.09 -34.18 20.37
C VAL A 182 -36.06 -32.81 19.69
N GLU A 183 -35.09 -32.56 18.81
CA GLU A 183 -35.00 -31.31 18.06
C GLU A 183 -36.11 -31.19 17.01
N GLY A 184 -36.47 -32.29 16.35
CA GLY A 184 -37.62 -32.36 15.45
C GLY A 184 -38.95 -32.12 16.19
N LEU A 185 -39.11 -32.69 17.38
CA LEU A 185 -40.30 -32.48 18.21
C LEU A 185 -40.37 -31.06 18.78
N ALA A 186 -39.25 -30.49 19.22
CA ALA A 186 -39.16 -29.11 19.68
C ALA A 186 -39.50 -28.12 18.54
N ARG A 187 -39.05 -28.38 17.31
CA ARG A 187 -39.37 -27.56 16.13
C ARG A 187 -40.86 -27.64 15.76
N VAL A 188 -41.49 -28.80 15.90
CA VAL A 188 -42.94 -28.98 15.68
C VAL A 188 -43.73 -28.31 16.81
N GLY A 189 -43.31 -28.49 18.05
CA GLY A 189 -43.93 -27.89 19.25
C GLY A 189 -43.86 -26.36 19.24
N SER A 190 -42.71 -25.78 18.93
CA SER A 190 -42.54 -24.32 18.84
C SER A 190 -43.34 -23.71 17.68
N ARG A 191 -43.37 -24.39 16.52
CA ARG A 191 -44.21 -23.99 15.37
C ARG A 191 -45.69 -24.00 15.70
N ALA A 192 -46.17 -25.07 16.33
CA ALA A 192 -47.57 -25.20 16.71
C ALA A 192 -47.96 -24.18 17.78
N ALA A 193 -47.13 -23.99 18.80
CA ALA A 193 -47.35 -23.01 19.86
C ALA A 193 -47.40 -21.57 19.33
N LEU A 194 -46.43 -21.17 18.48
CA LEU A 194 -46.44 -19.84 17.85
C LEU A 194 -47.63 -19.64 16.93
N SER A 195 -47.96 -20.65 16.12
CA SER A 195 -49.10 -20.55 15.19
C SER A 195 -50.43 -20.43 15.95
N PHE A 196 -50.54 -21.12 17.09
CA PHE A 196 -51.68 -20.98 18.00
C PHE A 196 -51.72 -19.60 18.66
N ALA A 197 -50.58 -19.09 19.15
CA ALA A 197 -50.47 -17.76 19.75
C ALA A 197 -50.82 -16.64 18.75
N PHE A 198 -50.30 -16.71 17.52
CA PHE A 198 -50.62 -15.74 16.46
C PHE A 198 -52.09 -15.82 16.02
N ALA A 199 -52.66 -17.02 15.96
CA ALA A 199 -54.08 -17.20 15.66
C ALA A 199 -54.98 -16.68 16.79
N PHE A 200 -54.56 -16.86 18.05
CA PHE A 200 -55.23 -16.33 19.23
C PHE A 200 -55.22 -14.80 19.22
N LEU A 201 -54.05 -14.16 19.07
CA LEU A 201 -53.91 -12.69 18.97
C LEU A 201 -54.77 -12.11 17.85
N ARG A 202 -54.70 -12.69 16.63
CA ARG A 202 -55.54 -12.24 15.50
C ARG A 202 -57.03 -12.44 15.74
N ARG A 203 -57.43 -13.46 16.50
CA ARG A 203 -58.84 -13.70 16.84
C ARG A 203 -59.31 -12.67 17.85
N ALA A 204 -58.58 -12.48 18.94
CA ALA A 204 -58.90 -11.54 20.00
C ALA A 204 -59.03 -10.10 19.48
N TRP A 205 -58.07 -9.64 18.64
CA TRP A 205 -58.18 -8.34 17.97
C TRP A 205 -59.40 -8.23 17.04
N ARG A 206 -59.82 -9.32 16.39
CA ARG A 206 -61.02 -9.30 15.53
C ARG A 206 -62.33 -9.33 16.31
N SER A 207 -62.39 -10.05 17.42
CA SER A 207 -63.61 -10.19 18.23
C SER A 207 -63.81 -9.09 19.27
N GLY A 208 -62.74 -8.41 19.70
CA GLY A 208 -62.75 -7.47 20.83
C GLY A 208 -62.87 -8.14 22.20
N GLU A 209 -63.34 -9.40 22.26
CA GLU A 209 -63.27 -10.27 23.44
C GLU A 209 -61.82 -10.68 23.72
N ASP A 210 -61.42 -10.67 24.99
CA ASP A 210 -60.07 -10.99 25.49
C ASP A 210 -58.94 -10.03 25.02
N ALA A 211 -59.27 -8.78 24.67
CA ALA A 211 -58.28 -7.76 24.31
C ALA A 211 -57.31 -7.44 25.45
N ASP A 212 -57.81 -7.37 26.70
CA ASP A 212 -56.98 -7.11 27.89
C ASP A 212 -55.91 -8.19 28.09
N LEU A 213 -56.26 -9.45 27.84
CA LEU A 213 -55.32 -10.58 27.93
C LEU A 213 -54.25 -10.52 26.83
N CYS A 214 -54.56 -9.92 25.68
CA CYS A 214 -53.59 -9.72 24.61
C CYS A 214 -52.57 -8.64 24.98
N SER A 215 -53.04 -7.53 25.56
CA SER A 215 -52.16 -6.48 26.08
C SER A 215 -51.25 -6.99 27.19
N GLU A 216 -51.78 -7.79 28.14
CA GLU A 216 -50.98 -8.43 29.19
C GLU A 216 -49.91 -9.37 28.62
N LEU A 217 -50.27 -10.22 27.64
CA LEU A 217 -49.32 -11.15 27.02
C LEU A 217 -48.18 -10.43 26.29
N LEU A 218 -48.49 -9.34 25.57
CA LEU A 218 -47.49 -8.53 24.89
C LEU A 218 -46.61 -7.78 25.89
N GLN A 219 -47.18 -7.25 26.98
CA GLN A 219 -46.44 -6.58 28.04
C GLN A 219 -45.45 -7.54 28.73
N GLU A 220 -45.89 -8.73 29.14
CA GLU A 220 -45.03 -9.78 29.71
C GLU A 220 -43.91 -10.19 28.76
N SER A 221 -44.22 -10.29 27.45
CA SER A 221 -43.22 -10.59 26.42
C SER A 221 -42.18 -9.47 26.28
N LEU A 222 -42.60 -8.21 26.37
CA LEU A 222 -41.73 -7.04 26.32
C LEU A 222 -40.81 -6.97 27.54
N ASP A 223 -41.35 -7.20 28.73
CA ASP A 223 -40.59 -7.16 29.98
C ASP A 223 -39.57 -8.32 30.05
N ALA A 224 -39.93 -9.50 29.55
CA ALA A 224 -38.99 -10.62 29.40
C ALA A 224 -37.82 -10.29 28.46
N LEU A 225 -38.06 -9.59 27.34
CA LEU A 225 -37.00 -9.17 26.41
C LEU A 225 -36.10 -8.07 26.97
N ARG A 226 -36.66 -7.17 27.78
CA ARG A 226 -35.91 -6.11 28.48
C ARG A 226 -35.00 -6.64 29.57
N ALA A 227 -35.34 -7.80 30.16
CA ALA A 227 -34.50 -8.45 31.18
C ALA A 227 -33.21 -9.08 30.62
N LEU A 228 -33.11 -9.25 29.30
CA LEU A 228 -31.94 -9.86 28.65
C LEU A 228 -30.85 -8.80 28.35
N PRO A 229 -29.55 -9.12 28.57
CA PRO A 229 -28.43 -8.26 28.17
C PRO A 229 -28.44 -7.93 26.68
N GLU A 230 -27.96 -6.76 26.28
CA GLU A 230 -27.90 -6.34 24.88
C GLU A 230 -27.06 -7.32 24.02
N ALA A 231 -27.40 -7.49 22.73
CA ALA A 231 -26.73 -8.40 21.79
C ALA A 231 -26.68 -9.89 22.21
N SER A 232 -27.56 -10.35 23.11
CA SER A 232 -27.62 -11.76 23.56
C SER A 232 -27.85 -12.77 22.43
N LEU A 233 -28.43 -12.36 21.29
CA LEU A 233 -28.71 -13.21 20.13
C LEU A 233 -27.77 -12.96 18.95
N PHE A 234 -26.65 -12.24 19.15
CA PHE A 234 -25.72 -11.88 18.09
C PHE A 234 -24.89 -13.06 17.59
N ASP A 235 -24.40 -13.91 18.49
CA ASP A 235 -23.64 -15.12 18.15
C ASP A 235 -24.56 -16.32 17.91
N GLU A 236 -24.95 -16.51 16.65
CA GLU A 236 -25.82 -17.61 16.20
C GLU A 236 -25.27 -19.01 16.56
N GLY A 237 -23.95 -19.15 16.80
CA GLY A 237 -23.34 -20.43 17.19
C GLY A 237 -23.69 -20.87 18.61
N THR A 238 -24.08 -19.94 19.48
CA THR A 238 -24.44 -20.20 20.89
C THR A 238 -25.94 -20.46 21.09
N VAL A 239 -26.76 -20.16 20.07
CA VAL A 239 -28.22 -20.18 20.14
C VAL A 239 -28.77 -21.32 19.29
N SER A 240 -29.77 -22.03 19.81
CA SER A 240 -30.43 -23.12 19.07
C SER A 240 -31.07 -22.61 17.77
N SER A 241 -30.90 -23.33 16.66
CA SER A 241 -31.51 -23.01 15.36
C SER A 241 -33.04 -22.90 15.42
N VAL A 242 -33.68 -23.67 16.32
CA VAL A 242 -35.13 -23.61 16.56
C VAL A 242 -35.54 -22.26 17.15
N TRP A 243 -34.69 -21.65 17.98
CA TRP A 243 -34.95 -20.34 18.57
C TRP A 243 -34.82 -19.22 17.55
N LEU A 244 -33.80 -19.27 16.68
CA LEU A 244 -33.63 -18.30 15.59
C LEU A 244 -34.83 -18.32 14.61
N GLU A 245 -35.35 -19.51 14.28
CA GLU A 245 -36.59 -19.65 13.49
C GLU A 245 -37.82 -19.03 14.19
N VAL A 246 -37.94 -19.22 15.50
CA VAL A 246 -39.03 -18.67 16.32
C VAL A 246 -38.99 -17.15 16.31
N VAL A 247 -37.81 -16.59 16.56
CA VAL A 247 -37.54 -15.14 16.53
C VAL A 247 -37.88 -14.57 15.16
N GLU A 248 -37.43 -15.19 14.06
CA GLU A 248 -37.70 -14.69 12.70
C GLU A 248 -39.20 -14.69 12.35
N ARG A 249 -39.95 -15.72 12.78
CA ARG A 249 -41.42 -15.75 12.58
C ARG A 249 -42.14 -14.72 13.44
N ALA A 250 -41.69 -14.51 14.68
CA ALA A 250 -42.22 -13.48 15.54
C ALA A 250 -41.97 -12.08 14.96
N THR A 251 -40.76 -11.80 14.47
CA THR A 251 -40.44 -10.55 13.77
C THR A 251 -41.38 -10.30 12.60
N LYS A 252 -41.55 -11.30 11.70
CA LYS A 252 -42.48 -11.18 10.55
C LYS A 252 -43.92 -10.90 10.99
N PHE A 253 -44.43 -11.61 11.99
CA PHE A 253 -45.77 -11.38 12.51
C PHE A 253 -45.94 -9.98 13.11
N LEU A 254 -44.99 -9.50 13.90
CA LEU A 254 -45.03 -8.17 14.53
C LEU A 254 -44.89 -7.04 13.50
N THR A 255 -44.14 -7.26 12.42
CA THR A 255 -44.11 -6.33 11.28
C THR A 255 -45.46 -6.29 10.55
N ASP A 256 -46.13 -7.44 10.35
CA ASP A 256 -47.46 -7.51 9.72
C ASP A 256 -48.55 -6.78 10.51
N VAL A 257 -48.43 -6.69 11.85
CA VAL A 257 -49.35 -5.91 12.71
C VAL A 257 -49.44 -4.46 12.25
N HIS A 258 -48.35 -3.93 11.70
CA HIS A 258 -48.23 -2.55 11.24
C HIS A 258 -48.28 -2.40 9.70
N GLY A 259 -48.31 -3.52 8.94
CA GLY A 259 -48.00 -3.56 7.50
C GLY A 259 -49.17 -3.78 6.52
N SER A 260 -50.43 -3.79 6.94
CA SER A 260 -51.55 -4.15 6.04
C SER A 260 -52.07 -2.99 5.17
N ALA A 261 -51.36 -2.68 4.10
CA ALA A 261 -51.87 -1.94 2.93
C ALA A 261 -52.71 -2.82 1.97
N SER A 262 -53.13 -4.02 2.38
CA SER A 262 -54.03 -4.86 1.59
C SER A 262 -55.49 -4.57 1.98
N ALA A 263 -56.17 -3.75 1.16
CA ALA A 263 -57.60 -3.57 0.85
C ALA A 263 -58.76 -4.15 1.71
N LYS A 264 -58.55 -4.66 2.93
CA LYS A 264 -59.55 -5.07 3.92
C LYS A 264 -59.06 -4.79 5.34
N GLY A 265 -59.04 -3.49 5.69
CA GLY A 265 -59.15 -2.91 7.03
C GLY A 265 -58.14 -3.29 8.14
N PRO A 266 -57.26 -2.37 8.58
CA PRO A 266 -56.52 -2.46 9.84
C PRO A 266 -57.29 -1.91 11.05
N GLY A 267 -58.62 -1.74 10.97
CA GLY A 267 -59.41 -0.97 11.94
C GLY A 267 -59.73 -1.64 13.28
N ASN A 268 -59.14 -2.79 13.62
CA ASN A 268 -59.56 -3.59 14.79
C ASN A 268 -58.47 -3.89 15.83
N ILE A 269 -57.22 -3.43 15.66
CA ILE A 269 -56.15 -3.67 16.65
C ILE A 269 -56.05 -2.46 17.60
N PRO A 270 -56.16 -2.65 18.93
CA PRO A 270 -56.00 -1.57 19.91
C PRO A 270 -54.65 -0.85 19.76
N LEU A 271 -54.66 0.47 19.93
CA LEU A 271 -53.47 1.31 19.75
C LEU A 271 -52.35 0.96 20.75
N GLN A 272 -52.73 0.56 21.96
CA GLN A 272 -51.80 0.05 22.98
C GLN A 272 -51.07 -1.22 22.52
N ASP A 273 -51.77 -2.16 21.89
CA ASP A 273 -51.17 -3.40 21.38
C ASP A 273 -50.24 -3.15 20.19
N GLN A 274 -50.56 -2.14 19.37
CA GLN A 274 -49.66 -1.69 18.31
C GLN A 274 -48.35 -1.12 18.90
N HIS A 275 -48.45 -0.27 19.93
CA HIS A 275 -47.28 0.26 20.64
C HIS A 275 -46.43 -0.83 21.28
N LEU A 276 -47.04 -1.82 21.93
CA LEU A 276 -46.33 -2.95 22.53
C LEU A 276 -45.67 -3.82 21.46
N ALA A 277 -46.37 -4.11 20.36
CA ALA A 277 -45.81 -4.86 19.24
C ALA A 277 -44.61 -4.15 18.60
N LEU A 278 -44.67 -2.82 18.46
CA LEU A 278 -43.56 -2.01 17.97
C LEU A 278 -42.38 -2.04 18.95
N ALA A 279 -42.61 -1.86 20.25
CA ALA A 279 -41.58 -1.91 21.28
C ALA A 279 -40.88 -3.28 21.32
N ILE A 280 -41.63 -4.39 21.22
CA ILE A 280 -41.08 -5.76 21.15
C ILE A 280 -40.19 -5.92 19.91
N LEU A 281 -40.63 -5.41 18.75
CA LEU A 281 -39.87 -5.51 17.51
C LEU A 281 -38.53 -4.77 17.61
N LEU A 282 -38.52 -3.57 18.19
CA LEU A 282 -37.32 -2.76 18.39
C LEU A 282 -36.37 -3.40 19.41
N GLU A 283 -36.89 -3.90 20.54
CA GLU A 283 -36.08 -4.61 21.54
C GLU A 283 -35.47 -5.89 20.98
N LEU A 284 -36.22 -6.64 20.16
CA LEU A 284 -35.73 -7.84 19.50
C LEU A 284 -34.60 -7.52 18.50
N ALA A 285 -34.62 -6.34 17.87
CA ALA A 285 -33.50 -5.86 17.05
C ALA A 285 -32.26 -5.55 17.90
N VAL A 286 -32.41 -4.93 19.08
CA VAL A 286 -31.32 -4.70 20.05
C VAL A 286 -30.73 -6.02 20.55
N GLN A 287 -31.57 -7.02 20.82
CA GLN A 287 -31.13 -8.34 21.27
C GLN A 287 -30.36 -9.10 20.18
N ARG A 288 -30.76 -8.97 18.91
CA ARG A 288 -30.00 -9.52 17.77
C ARG A 288 -28.68 -8.81 17.55
N GLY A 289 -28.63 -7.51 17.81
CA GLY A 289 -27.40 -6.72 17.70
C GLY A 289 -26.79 -6.68 16.29
N THR A 290 -27.53 -7.05 15.23
CA THR A 290 -27.05 -6.95 13.85
C THR A 290 -27.45 -5.60 13.25
N LEU A 291 -26.51 -4.94 12.54
CA LEU A 291 -26.75 -3.62 11.96
C LEU A 291 -27.92 -3.66 10.96
N SER A 292 -28.00 -4.72 10.14
CA SER A 292 -29.10 -4.92 9.18
C SER A 292 -30.50 -4.82 9.80
N GLN A 293 -30.71 -5.40 10.99
CA GLN A 293 -32.00 -5.39 11.67
C GLN A 293 -32.30 -4.04 12.34
N LEU A 294 -31.28 -3.38 12.88
CA LEU A 294 -31.41 -2.04 13.46
C LEU A 294 -31.75 -0.99 12.40
N LEU A 295 -31.12 -1.06 11.22
CA LEU A 295 -31.47 -0.20 10.08
C LEU A 295 -32.90 -0.47 9.59
N SER A 296 -33.33 -1.73 9.56
CA SER A 296 -34.71 -2.09 9.22
C SER A 296 -35.72 -1.52 10.22
N ALA A 297 -35.40 -1.54 11.52
CA ALA A 297 -36.19 -0.92 12.57
C ALA A 297 -36.28 0.61 12.41
N VAL A 298 -35.17 1.29 12.10
CA VAL A 298 -35.14 2.73 11.82
C VAL A 298 -36.02 3.08 10.60
N LEU A 299 -35.90 2.31 9.52
CA LEU A 299 -36.74 2.48 8.31
C LEU A 299 -38.23 2.24 8.59
N LEU A 300 -38.57 1.31 9.48
CA LEU A 300 -39.95 1.09 9.92
C LEU A 300 -40.50 2.31 10.67
N LEU A 301 -39.74 2.88 11.61
CA LEU A 301 -40.13 4.07 12.37
C LEU A 301 -40.42 5.26 11.44
N LEU A 302 -39.55 5.50 10.46
CA LEU A 302 -39.74 6.57 9.46
C LEU A 302 -40.97 6.30 8.57
N ARG A 303 -41.20 5.05 8.16
CA ARG A 303 -42.38 4.69 7.35
C ARG A 303 -43.69 4.88 8.10
N LEU A 304 -43.74 4.48 9.38
CA LEU A 304 -44.93 4.65 10.21
C LEU A 304 -45.25 6.13 10.42
N TRP A 305 -44.22 6.94 10.67
CA TRP A 305 -44.33 8.38 10.73
C TRP A 305 -44.90 9.00 9.43
N ASP A 306 -44.36 8.62 8.27
CA ASP A 306 -44.83 9.10 6.96
C ASP A 306 -46.27 8.66 6.65
N SER A 307 -46.67 7.46 7.09
CA SER A 307 -48.05 6.99 6.92
C SER A 307 -49.05 7.73 7.81
N GLY A 308 -48.68 8.01 9.07
CA GLY A 308 -49.53 8.73 10.01
C GLY A 308 -49.71 10.20 9.66
N THR A 309 -48.74 10.83 8.97
CA THR A 309 -48.88 12.21 8.49
C THR A 309 -49.82 12.33 7.30
N ARG A 310 -49.79 11.37 6.36
CA ARG A 310 -50.63 11.36 5.14
C ARG A 310 -52.12 11.14 5.40
N GLU A 311 -52.48 10.47 6.51
CA GLU A 311 -53.89 10.24 6.86
C GLU A 311 -54.58 11.46 7.50
N MET A 312 -53.82 12.49 7.94
CA MET A 312 -54.30 13.47 8.93
C MET A 312 -54.34 14.92 8.47
N ASP A 313 -54.45 15.18 7.16
CA ASP A 313 -54.37 16.53 6.60
C ASP A 313 -55.50 17.51 7.02
N ASN A 314 -56.49 17.15 7.86
CA ASN A 314 -57.53 18.10 8.30
C ASN A 314 -58.15 17.97 9.72
N GLU A 315 -57.80 17.02 10.59
CA GLU A 315 -58.28 17.02 12.00
C GLU A 315 -57.18 16.61 12.99
N ARG A 316 -56.93 17.42 14.03
CA ARG A 316 -55.84 17.19 15.01
C ARG A 316 -56.19 16.07 16.00
N SER A 317 -55.57 14.90 15.86
CA SER A 317 -55.26 14.01 17.00
C SER A 317 -53.98 13.21 16.73
N ALA A 318 -52.94 13.38 17.53
CA ALA A 318 -51.58 12.83 17.34
C ALA A 318 -51.41 11.31 17.61
N GLN A 319 -52.46 10.51 17.38
CA GLN A 319 -52.56 9.16 17.96
C GLN A 319 -51.70 8.08 17.26
N GLY A 320 -51.21 8.31 16.03
CA GLY A 320 -50.47 7.29 15.26
C GLY A 320 -48.98 7.56 15.02
N THR A 321 -48.46 8.71 15.47
CA THR A 321 -47.09 9.16 15.13
C THR A 321 -46.15 9.19 16.33
N SER A 322 -46.61 8.76 17.50
CA SER A 322 -45.83 8.74 18.75
C SER A 322 -46.08 7.46 19.54
N ALA A 323 -45.06 6.94 20.23
CA ALA A 323 -45.13 5.71 21.02
C ALA A 323 -44.23 5.78 22.28
N PRO A 324 -44.55 5.04 23.37
CA PRO A 324 -43.78 5.04 24.62
C PRO A 324 -42.46 4.25 24.45
N LEU A 325 -41.48 4.86 23.80
CA LEU A 325 -40.18 4.25 23.46
C LEU A 325 -39.00 4.76 24.30
N LEU A 326 -39.27 5.53 25.36
CA LEU A 326 -38.24 6.06 26.25
C LEU A 326 -37.32 4.95 26.83
N PRO A 327 -37.83 3.78 27.30
CA PRO A 327 -36.96 2.73 27.83
C PRO A 327 -35.93 2.23 26.81
N LEU A 328 -36.30 2.17 25.53
CA LEU A 328 -35.39 1.76 24.45
C LEU A 328 -34.25 2.77 24.27
N LEU A 329 -34.55 4.06 24.28
CA LEU A 329 -33.55 5.12 24.13
C LEU A 329 -32.55 5.12 25.29
N LEU A 330 -33.03 4.91 26.53
CA LEU A 330 -32.17 4.76 27.71
C LEU A 330 -31.25 3.54 27.58
N ARG A 331 -31.71 2.44 26.98
CA ARG A 331 -30.83 1.28 26.70
C ARG A 331 -29.71 1.64 25.73
N PHE A 332 -30.00 2.30 24.61
CA PHE A 332 -28.97 2.73 23.64
C PHE A 332 -27.94 3.70 24.24
N GLN A 333 -28.37 4.55 25.19
CA GLN A 333 -27.47 5.41 25.96
C GLN A 333 -26.50 4.60 26.85
N ASN A 334 -26.96 3.47 27.40
CA ASN A 334 -26.17 2.61 28.30
C ASN A 334 -25.26 1.59 27.58
N ILE A 335 -25.34 1.46 26.25
CA ILE A 335 -24.41 0.60 25.50
C ILE A 335 -23.03 1.28 25.48
N HIS A 336 -22.03 0.65 26.10
CA HIS A 336 -20.67 1.19 26.16
C HIS A 336 -19.88 0.83 24.90
N SER A 337 -19.05 1.76 24.43
CA SER A 337 -18.12 1.48 23.33
C SER A 337 -16.94 0.65 23.87
N SER A 338 -16.51 -0.37 23.13
CA SER A 338 -15.51 -1.36 23.61
C SER A 338 -14.09 -0.80 23.88
N LYS A 339 -13.88 0.52 23.74
CA LYS A 339 -12.59 1.19 23.95
C LYS A 339 -12.60 2.30 25.01
N ASP A 340 -13.74 2.61 25.63
CA ASP A 340 -13.81 3.66 26.65
C ASP A 340 -13.52 3.10 28.05
N LEU A 341 -12.25 3.08 28.45
CA LEU A 341 -11.90 3.18 29.86
C LEU A 341 -11.62 4.67 30.15
N PRO A 342 -12.42 5.34 30.99
CA PRO A 342 -12.21 6.76 31.26
C PRO A 342 -10.92 6.95 32.07
N SER A 343 -9.95 7.66 31.49
CA SER A 343 -8.88 8.29 32.26
C SER A 343 -9.41 9.61 32.82
N ALA A 344 -9.19 9.87 34.10
CA ALA A 344 -9.78 11.00 34.83
C ALA A 344 -9.16 12.38 34.49
N GLU A 345 -8.45 12.51 33.36
CA GLU A 345 -7.73 13.73 32.99
C GLU A 345 -8.31 14.46 31.75
N GLU A 346 -9.33 13.91 31.07
CA GLU A 346 -9.82 14.45 29.80
C GLU A 346 -10.78 15.65 29.91
N ASP A 347 -11.28 16.00 31.10
CA ASP A 347 -12.30 17.06 31.23
C ASP A 347 -11.79 18.50 30.96
N MET A 348 -10.48 18.69 30.75
CA MET A 348 -9.87 20.03 30.56
C MET A 348 -9.33 20.34 29.15
N GLU A 349 -9.25 19.38 28.22
CA GLU A 349 -8.70 19.60 26.85
C GLU A 349 -9.74 19.48 25.70
N VAL A 350 -11.02 19.22 26.00
CA VAL A 350 -12.06 18.92 24.97
C VAL A 350 -12.63 20.17 24.25
N LEU A 351 -12.17 21.39 24.56
CA LEU A 351 -12.74 22.62 23.99
C LEU A 351 -12.18 23.05 22.62
N THR A 352 -11.29 22.26 21.99
CA THR A 352 -10.61 22.67 20.73
C THR A 352 -10.84 21.78 19.50
N ALA A 353 -11.57 20.66 19.59
CA ALA A 353 -11.85 19.79 18.44
C ALA A 353 -13.26 20.04 17.83
N PRO A 354 -13.42 19.99 16.49
CA PRO A 354 -14.73 20.12 15.85
C PRO A 354 -15.61 18.88 16.16
N LEU A 355 -16.71 19.09 16.88
CA LEU A 355 -17.68 18.04 17.25
C LEU A 355 -18.50 17.58 16.03
N SER A 356 -18.82 16.29 15.97
CA SER A 356 -19.73 15.76 14.94
C SER A 356 -21.19 16.20 15.19
N PRO A 357 -22.06 16.28 14.16
CA PRO A 357 -23.47 16.65 14.34
C PRO A 357 -24.22 15.72 15.31
N ASN A 358 -23.93 14.41 15.25
CA ASN A 358 -24.53 13.39 16.11
C ASN A 358 -24.08 13.53 17.57
N GLU A 359 -22.80 13.80 17.80
CA GLU A 359 -22.27 14.04 19.14
C GLU A 359 -22.84 15.33 19.76
N SER A 360 -22.95 16.39 18.95
CA SER A 360 -23.61 17.63 19.35
C SER A 360 -25.06 17.39 19.75
N LEU A 361 -25.82 16.63 18.94
CA LEU A 361 -27.21 16.26 19.26
C LEU A 361 -27.30 15.49 20.60
N LEU A 362 -26.46 14.47 20.79
CA LEU A 362 -26.47 13.65 22.01
C LEU A 362 -26.06 14.45 23.26
N ARG A 363 -25.15 15.42 23.13
CA ARG A 363 -24.68 16.25 24.26
C ARG A 363 -25.75 17.19 24.80
N TYR A 364 -26.69 17.62 23.94
CA TYR A 364 -27.80 18.50 24.32
C TYR A 364 -29.16 17.77 24.40
N LEU A 365 -29.19 16.46 24.17
CA LEU A 365 -30.40 15.66 24.27
C LEU A 365 -30.86 15.58 25.73
N THR A 366 -32.07 16.05 26.01
CA THR A 366 -32.72 15.91 27.31
C THR A 366 -33.87 14.93 27.20
N LEU A 367 -33.69 13.75 27.79
CA LEU A 367 -34.74 12.72 27.81
C LEU A 367 -35.77 13.04 28.93
N PRO A 368 -37.08 12.87 28.66
CA PRO A 368 -38.14 12.98 29.66
C PRO A 368 -37.94 12.00 30.84
N GLN A 369 -38.53 12.29 32.01
CA GLN A 369 -38.47 11.40 33.18
C GLN A 369 -39.59 10.34 33.21
N ASP A 370 -40.64 10.52 32.41
CA ASP A 370 -41.81 9.64 32.38
C ASP A 370 -41.68 8.59 31.28
N ASN A 371 -41.67 7.30 31.68
CA ASN A 371 -41.50 6.16 30.77
C ASN A 371 -42.72 5.90 29.88
N ASP A 372 -43.90 6.36 30.28
CA ASP A 372 -45.15 6.15 29.54
C ASP A 372 -45.43 7.28 28.53
N LEU A 373 -44.57 8.31 28.51
CA LEU A 373 -44.70 9.43 27.59
C LEU A 373 -44.49 8.97 26.15
N ALA A 374 -45.47 9.26 25.29
CA ALA A 374 -45.36 8.99 23.87
C ALA A 374 -44.33 9.92 23.21
N ILE A 375 -43.26 9.33 22.65
CA ILE A 375 -42.20 10.03 21.92
C ILE A 375 -42.46 9.90 20.42
N ASP A 376 -42.20 10.98 19.71
CA ASP A 376 -42.23 11.07 18.25
C ASP A 376 -41.37 9.98 17.59
N LEU A 377 -41.95 9.21 16.65
CA LEU A 377 -41.25 8.08 16.02
C LEU A 377 -40.07 8.54 15.17
N ARG A 378 -40.14 9.72 14.54
CA ARG A 378 -39.04 10.28 13.75
C ARG A 378 -37.89 10.73 14.65
N GLN A 379 -38.17 11.39 15.77
CA GLN A 379 -37.13 11.75 16.75
C GLN A 379 -36.45 10.50 17.33
N THR A 380 -37.24 9.45 17.61
CA THR A 380 -36.71 8.15 18.07
C THR A 380 -35.72 7.56 17.06
N ALA A 381 -36.05 7.59 15.75
CA ALA A 381 -35.16 7.14 14.69
C ALA A 381 -33.85 7.92 14.63
N VAL A 382 -33.91 9.26 14.78
CA VAL A 382 -32.72 10.13 14.81
C VAL A 382 -31.81 9.81 15.98
N VAL A 383 -32.35 9.63 17.19
CA VAL A 383 -31.56 9.32 18.39
C VAL A 383 -30.91 7.93 18.29
N ILE A 384 -31.62 6.92 17.75
CA ILE A 384 -31.03 5.59 17.50
C ILE A 384 -29.85 5.71 16.53
N MET A 385 -30.00 6.40 15.40
CA MET A 385 -28.92 6.58 14.44
C MET A 385 -27.72 7.35 15.02
N ALA A 386 -27.96 8.36 15.86
CA ALA A 386 -26.89 9.09 16.53
C ALA A 386 -26.10 8.19 17.51
N HIS A 387 -26.79 7.30 18.24
CA HIS A 387 -26.11 6.30 19.08
C HIS A 387 -25.37 5.24 18.26
N LEU A 388 -25.88 4.81 17.10
CA LEU A 388 -25.14 3.90 16.21
C LEU A 388 -23.87 4.55 15.67
N ASP A 389 -23.92 5.83 15.29
CA ASP A 389 -22.73 6.60 14.88
C ASP A 389 -21.72 6.74 16.02
N ARG A 390 -22.19 7.02 17.25
CA ARG A 390 -21.35 7.01 18.46
C ARG A 390 -20.65 5.66 18.68
N LEU A 391 -21.37 4.55 18.51
CA LEU A 391 -20.79 3.21 18.63
C LEU A 391 -19.85 2.87 17.47
N ALA A 392 -20.05 3.47 16.29
CA ALA A 392 -19.22 3.28 15.10
C ALA A 392 -17.92 4.10 15.13
N ALA A 393 -17.90 5.26 15.79
CA ALA A 393 -16.74 6.15 15.83
C ALA A 393 -15.41 5.47 16.23
N PRO A 394 -15.34 4.65 17.31
CA PRO A 394 -14.12 3.94 17.74
C PRO A 394 -13.77 2.74 16.85
N CYS A 395 -14.63 2.43 15.87
CA CYS A 395 -14.44 1.44 14.82
C CYS A 395 -14.25 2.09 13.45
N SER A 396 -14.20 3.41 13.31
CA SER A 396 -14.07 4.08 12.02
C SER A 396 -12.60 4.40 11.66
N PRO A 397 -12.16 4.26 10.39
CA PRO A 397 -10.77 4.50 10.03
C PRO A 397 -10.40 5.99 10.21
N PRO A 398 -9.17 6.33 10.65
CA PRO A 398 -8.75 7.72 10.75
C PRO A 398 -8.91 8.44 9.40
N GLN A 399 -9.36 9.69 9.41
CA GLN A 399 -9.55 10.46 8.18
C GLN A 399 -8.20 10.66 7.49
N CYS A 400 -8.02 10.07 6.31
CA CYS A 400 -6.89 10.39 5.46
C CYS A 400 -7.08 11.80 4.90
N SER A 401 -6.40 12.79 5.49
CA SER A 401 -6.18 14.06 4.82
C SER A 401 -5.53 13.79 3.45
N SER A 402 -5.95 14.53 2.44
CA SER A 402 -5.48 14.41 1.05
C SER A 402 -3.96 14.27 0.92
N PRO A 403 -3.44 13.67 -0.18
CA PRO A 403 -2.00 13.53 -0.42
C PRO A 403 -1.23 14.86 -0.59
N THR A 404 -1.87 16.01 -0.42
CA THR A 404 -1.33 17.34 -0.77
C THR A 404 -1.28 18.34 0.39
N SER A 405 -1.45 17.91 1.64
CA SER A 405 -1.27 18.79 2.82
C SER A 405 -0.10 18.37 3.70
N HIS A 406 1.12 18.45 3.16
CA HIS A 406 2.31 18.55 4.00
C HIS A 406 2.48 20.00 4.47
N LYS A 407 1.82 20.35 5.57
CA LYS A 407 2.33 21.41 6.45
C LYS A 407 2.33 20.94 7.89
N ASP A 408 3.50 21.11 8.48
CA ASP A 408 3.83 20.94 9.88
C ASP A 408 2.76 21.53 10.80
N HIS A 409 2.08 20.67 11.56
CA HIS A 409 1.95 20.78 13.01
C HIS A 409 1.54 19.40 13.58
N GLY A 410 2.02 19.12 14.79
CA GLY A 410 2.16 17.79 15.41
C GLY A 410 0.99 16.82 15.34
N ASN A 411 1.36 15.54 15.28
CA ASN A 411 0.60 14.33 15.63
C ASN A 411 -0.73 14.09 14.89
N VAL A 412 -0.65 13.32 13.81
CA VAL A 412 -1.30 12.01 13.58
C VAL A 412 -1.22 11.77 12.06
N GLN A 413 -0.16 11.06 11.64
CA GLN A 413 0.10 10.71 10.25
C GLN A 413 -0.57 9.36 9.97
N GLY A 414 -1.32 9.25 8.86
CA GLY A 414 -2.05 8.04 8.46
C GLY A 414 -1.23 6.76 8.64
N THR A 415 -1.73 5.86 9.47
CA THR A 415 -0.97 4.78 10.11
C THR A 415 -0.67 3.61 9.17
N LEU A 416 0.31 3.80 8.29
CA LEU A 416 1.14 2.68 7.82
C LEU A 416 1.77 1.99 9.04
N GLN A 417 1.88 0.67 9.02
CA GLN A 417 2.54 -0.10 10.07
C GLN A 417 3.89 0.53 10.43
N GLU A 418 4.16 0.75 11.71
CA GLU A 418 5.46 1.23 12.13
C GLU A 418 6.41 0.06 12.33
N VAL A 419 7.57 0.10 11.68
CA VAL A 419 8.65 -0.88 11.88
C VAL A 419 9.90 -0.09 12.22
N ILE A 420 10.45 -0.34 13.40
CA ILE A 420 11.58 0.39 13.96
C ILE A 420 12.75 -0.57 14.11
N GLY A 421 13.89 -0.18 13.56
CA GLY A 421 15.15 -0.92 13.69
C GLY A 421 16.21 -0.07 14.39
N TRP A 422 17.07 -0.67 15.20
CA TRP A 422 18.25 -0.01 15.76
C TRP A 422 19.40 -1.00 16.02
N GLY A 423 20.58 -0.47 16.33
CA GLY A 423 21.83 -1.22 16.47
C GLY A 423 22.70 -1.11 15.21
N LEU A 424 23.54 -2.12 14.96
CA LEU A 424 24.48 -2.12 13.83
C LEU A 424 23.77 -2.38 12.49
N LEU A 425 23.28 -1.31 11.86
CA LEU A 425 22.60 -1.32 10.57
C LEU A 425 23.45 -0.61 9.51
N GLY A 426 23.83 -1.32 8.45
CA GLY A 426 24.74 -0.80 7.40
C GLY A 426 24.07 0.03 6.30
N TRP A 427 22.79 0.37 6.42
CA TRP A 427 22.04 1.05 5.37
C TRP A 427 22.48 2.52 5.26
N LYS A 428 23.03 2.97 4.12
CA LYS A 428 23.63 4.31 3.91
C LYS A 428 22.74 5.48 4.35
N LEU A 429 21.41 5.38 4.19
CA LEU A 429 20.46 6.43 4.65
C LEU A 429 20.37 6.57 6.18
N HIS A 430 20.77 5.53 6.91
CA HIS A 430 20.56 5.40 8.36
C HIS A 430 21.84 5.05 9.13
N ALA A 431 22.95 4.78 8.43
CA ALA A 431 24.23 4.39 9.01
C ALA A 431 24.85 5.48 9.92
N ASN A 432 24.43 6.73 9.76
CA ASN A 432 24.86 7.87 10.57
C ASN A 432 23.90 8.22 11.72
N VAL A 433 22.82 7.44 11.92
CA VAL A 433 21.81 7.71 12.96
C VAL A 433 22.08 6.83 14.17
N ASN A 434 22.58 7.43 15.25
CA ASN A 434 22.66 6.79 16.56
C ASN A 434 21.28 6.86 17.23
N GLY A 435 20.37 5.96 16.87
CA GLY A 435 19.00 5.98 17.40
C GLY A 435 18.04 4.97 16.75
N PRO A 436 16.78 4.92 17.23
CA PRO A 436 15.72 4.13 16.59
C PRO A 436 15.39 4.70 15.22
N VAL A 437 15.42 3.84 14.21
CA VAL A 437 15.20 4.19 12.80
C VAL A 437 13.88 3.61 12.31
N GLN A 438 13.01 4.48 11.79
CA GLN A 438 11.78 4.05 11.13
C GLN A 438 12.08 3.44 9.75
N CYS A 439 11.81 2.16 9.61
CA CYS A 439 12.08 1.35 8.42
C CYS A 439 10.86 1.33 7.47
N LYS A 440 10.59 2.46 6.78
CA LYS A 440 9.42 2.60 5.89
C LYS A 440 9.29 1.51 4.81
N ALA A 441 10.41 0.98 4.32
CA ALA A 441 10.40 -0.11 3.34
C ALA A 441 9.91 -1.44 3.93
N LEU A 442 10.12 -1.67 5.24
CA LEU A 442 9.56 -2.82 5.95
C LEU A 442 8.07 -2.60 6.24
N SER A 443 7.68 -1.37 6.61
CA SER A 443 6.30 -0.98 6.85
C SER A 443 5.35 -1.34 5.69
N SER A 444 5.78 -1.14 4.44
CA SER A 444 4.97 -1.46 3.25
C SER A 444 4.73 -2.95 3.03
N LEU A 445 5.46 -3.84 3.73
CA LEU A 445 5.31 -5.29 3.56
C LEU A 445 4.21 -5.89 4.46
N GLY A 446 3.73 -5.16 5.47
CA GLY A 446 2.81 -5.72 6.46
C GLY A 446 3.47 -6.84 7.28
N VAL A 447 4.51 -6.51 8.03
CA VAL A 447 5.31 -7.42 8.86
C VAL A 447 4.46 -8.09 9.92
N THR A 448 4.50 -9.42 9.96
CA THR A 448 3.88 -10.24 11.03
C THR A 448 4.93 -10.87 11.94
N GLN A 449 6.10 -11.22 11.40
CA GLN A 449 7.21 -11.81 12.13
C GLN A 449 8.55 -11.39 11.50
N ILE A 450 9.55 -11.12 12.34
CA ILE A 450 10.95 -10.96 11.93
C ILE A 450 11.78 -12.00 12.69
N VAL A 451 12.66 -12.72 11.98
CA VAL A 451 13.67 -13.59 12.61
C VAL A 451 15.06 -13.25 12.12
N CYS A 452 15.99 -13.16 13.05
CA CYS A 452 17.34 -12.70 12.79
C CYS A 452 18.32 -13.89 12.71
N SER A 453 19.22 -13.82 11.73
CA SER A 453 20.39 -14.68 11.58
C SER A 453 21.67 -13.90 11.82
N GLU A 454 22.83 -14.53 11.60
CA GLU A 454 24.14 -13.89 11.81
C GLU A 454 24.40 -12.78 10.78
N LYS A 455 24.00 -13.01 9.53
CA LYS A 455 24.30 -12.14 8.39
C LYS A 455 23.11 -11.28 7.95
N GLY A 456 21.89 -11.68 8.27
CA GLY A 456 20.68 -10.97 7.85
C GLY A 456 19.47 -11.36 8.67
N PHE A 457 18.29 -11.07 8.14
CA PHE A 457 17.02 -11.42 8.78
C PHE A 457 15.99 -11.76 7.71
N LEU A 458 15.02 -12.58 8.12
CA LEU A 458 13.83 -12.90 7.35
C LEU A 458 12.63 -12.16 7.91
N ILE A 459 11.74 -11.77 7.00
CA ILE A 459 10.50 -11.05 7.30
C ILE A 459 9.35 -11.88 6.74
N LEU A 460 8.35 -12.16 7.57
CA LEU A 460 7.09 -12.76 7.15
C LEU A 460 6.06 -11.64 6.97
N SER A 461 5.50 -11.51 5.77
CA SER A 461 4.40 -10.59 5.49
C SER A 461 3.05 -11.18 5.87
N ARG A 462 2.02 -10.32 6.00
CA ARG A 462 0.62 -10.73 6.19
C ARG A 462 0.09 -11.63 5.07
N SER A 463 0.60 -11.46 3.84
CA SER A 463 0.25 -12.34 2.71
C SER A 463 0.82 -13.76 2.85
N GLY A 464 1.70 -14.00 3.83
CA GLY A 464 2.41 -15.26 4.00
C GLY A 464 3.65 -15.39 3.10
N ALA A 465 4.13 -14.29 2.53
CA ALA A 465 5.36 -14.23 1.75
C ALA A 465 6.58 -13.97 2.65
N ILE A 466 7.73 -14.51 2.27
CA ILE A 466 8.98 -14.30 3.01
C ILE A 466 9.89 -13.36 2.23
N TYR A 467 10.42 -12.36 2.92
CA TYR A 467 11.46 -11.47 2.40
C TYR A 467 12.76 -11.67 3.19
N THR A 468 13.90 -11.47 2.54
CA THR A 468 15.23 -11.52 3.15
C THR A 468 15.94 -10.18 3.02
N GLN A 469 16.69 -9.80 4.06
CA GLN A 469 17.49 -8.57 4.08
C GLN A 469 18.81 -8.82 4.81
N ASN A 470 19.92 -8.36 4.21
CA ASN A 470 21.25 -8.42 4.83
C ASN A 470 21.52 -7.16 5.67
N TYR A 471 22.13 -7.30 6.85
CA TYR A 471 22.48 -6.16 7.71
C TYR A 471 23.55 -5.25 7.13
N LYS A 472 24.51 -5.82 6.37
CA LYS A 472 25.62 -5.10 5.75
C LYS A 472 25.28 -4.48 4.39
N SER A 473 24.08 -4.73 3.87
CA SER A 473 23.62 -4.08 2.64
C SER A 473 23.65 -2.56 2.80
N THR A 474 24.07 -1.83 1.77
CA THR A 474 24.05 -0.37 1.77
C THR A 474 22.63 0.18 1.60
N THR A 475 21.68 -0.64 1.14
CA THR A 475 20.28 -0.28 0.94
C THR A 475 19.33 -1.21 1.71
N LEU A 476 18.27 -0.62 2.27
CA LEU A 476 17.13 -1.33 2.84
C LEU A 476 16.14 -1.66 1.70
N ALA A 477 16.26 -2.85 1.15
CA ALA A 477 15.45 -3.35 0.04
C ALA A 477 15.21 -4.86 0.24
N PRO A 478 14.18 -5.24 1.01
CA PRO A 478 13.88 -6.64 1.28
C PRO A 478 13.57 -7.40 -0.02
N LEU A 479 14.23 -8.54 -0.23
CA LEU A 479 14.10 -9.34 -1.44
C LEU A 479 13.13 -10.51 -1.19
N LEU A 480 12.18 -10.71 -2.10
CA LEU A 480 11.22 -11.81 -2.01
C LEU A 480 11.92 -13.17 -2.25
N VAL A 481 11.67 -14.14 -1.37
CA VAL A 481 12.14 -15.52 -1.54
C VAL A 481 11.19 -16.25 -2.50
N GLN A 482 11.47 -16.16 -3.80
CA GLN A 482 10.56 -16.59 -4.89
C GLN A 482 10.12 -18.05 -4.79
N ALA A 483 11.01 -18.95 -4.36
CA ALA A 483 10.72 -20.39 -4.23
C ALA A 483 9.51 -20.71 -3.33
N LEU A 484 9.19 -19.83 -2.37
CA LEU A 484 8.07 -20.01 -1.43
C LEU A 484 6.85 -19.15 -1.77
N SER A 485 6.88 -18.38 -2.86
CA SER A 485 5.79 -17.46 -3.24
C SER A 485 4.44 -18.14 -3.47
N SER A 486 4.43 -19.42 -3.88
CA SER A 486 3.22 -20.21 -4.11
C SER A 486 2.61 -20.82 -2.84
N ARG A 487 3.27 -20.70 -1.69
CA ARG A 487 2.87 -21.33 -0.43
C ARG A 487 2.61 -20.28 0.64
N LYS A 488 1.51 -20.41 1.37
CA LYS A 488 1.20 -19.53 2.51
C LYS A 488 2.04 -19.95 3.72
N ILE A 489 3.08 -19.19 4.02
CA ILE A 489 3.92 -19.41 5.21
C ILE A 489 3.25 -18.81 6.44
N THR A 490 3.36 -19.51 7.57
CA THR A 490 2.77 -19.13 8.86
C THR A 490 3.80 -18.82 9.94
N LYS A 491 4.99 -19.45 9.88
CA LYS A 491 6.09 -19.18 10.79
C LYS A 491 7.43 -19.29 10.07
N ILE A 492 8.39 -18.52 10.56
CA ILE A 492 9.81 -18.60 10.17
C ILE A 492 10.66 -18.78 11.42
N ALA A 493 11.84 -19.39 11.28
CA ALA A 493 12.79 -19.52 12.38
C ALA A 493 14.24 -19.34 11.90
N ALA A 494 15.01 -18.63 12.71
CA ALA A 494 16.45 -18.42 12.57
C ALA A 494 17.02 -18.15 13.97
N HIS A 495 18.32 -18.38 14.13
CA HIS A 495 19.03 -18.05 15.37
C HIS A 495 19.98 -16.87 15.11
N PRO A 496 20.14 -15.90 16.03
CA PRO A 496 21.06 -14.77 15.85
C PRO A 496 22.48 -15.20 15.45
N ASP A 497 23.03 -16.23 16.09
CA ASP A 497 24.36 -16.80 15.74
C ASP A 497 24.29 -17.92 14.67
N GLY A 498 23.20 -18.01 13.91
CA GLY A 498 22.92 -19.09 12.96
C GLY A 498 23.05 -18.66 11.49
N GLN A 499 23.35 -19.62 10.62
CA GLN A 499 23.48 -19.44 9.17
C GLN A 499 22.53 -20.34 8.36
N HIS A 500 21.40 -20.71 8.96
CA HIS A 500 20.36 -21.50 8.30
C HIS A 500 18.97 -21.04 8.77
N TYR A 501 17.96 -21.38 7.98
CA TYR A 501 16.60 -20.91 8.16
C TYR A 501 15.62 -22.07 8.05
N LEU A 502 14.52 -21.97 8.78
CA LEU A 502 13.36 -22.84 8.64
C LEU A 502 12.11 -22.00 8.33
N ALA A 503 11.22 -22.53 7.51
CA ALA A 503 9.90 -21.95 7.24
C ALA A 503 8.81 -23.03 7.34
N LEU A 504 7.66 -22.67 7.90
CA LEU A 504 6.52 -23.54 8.12
C LEU A 504 5.31 -23.06 7.30
N SER A 505 4.81 -23.89 6.40
CA SER A 505 3.59 -23.60 5.64
C SER A 505 2.32 -23.84 6.46
N ALA A 506 1.21 -23.22 6.07
CA ALA A 506 -0.11 -23.45 6.67
C ALA A 506 -0.56 -24.93 6.58
N ASN A 507 0.01 -25.70 5.66
CA ASN A 507 -0.28 -27.13 5.49
C ASN A 507 0.57 -28.02 6.41
N GLY A 508 1.44 -27.44 7.24
CA GLY A 508 2.37 -28.16 8.11
C GLY A 508 3.63 -28.66 7.40
N GLU A 509 3.94 -28.15 6.20
CA GLU A 509 5.17 -28.49 5.47
C GLU A 509 6.33 -27.63 5.99
N VAL A 510 7.49 -28.25 6.22
CA VAL A 510 8.70 -27.56 6.71
C VAL A 510 9.71 -27.44 5.57
N PHE A 511 10.27 -26.25 5.41
CA PHE A 511 11.32 -25.93 4.44
C PHE A 511 12.58 -25.47 5.16
N SER A 512 13.74 -25.80 4.61
CA SER A 512 15.06 -25.47 5.14
C SER A 512 16.01 -25.02 4.05
N TRP A 513 16.87 -24.04 4.36
CA TRP A 513 17.96 -23.58 3.49
C TRP A 513 19.07 -22.90 4.28
N GLY A 514 20.21 -22.66 3.62
CA GLY A 514 21.44 -22.12 4.18
C GLY A 514 22.50 -23.19 4.42
N CYS A 515 23.26 -23.05 5.51
CA CYS A 515 24.36 -23.93 5.88
C CYS A 515 23.90 -25.37 6.19
N GLY A 516 24.50 -26.36 5.53
CA GLY A 516 24.23 -27.80 5.71
C GLY A 516 25.04 -28.51 6.81
N ASP A 517 26.07 -27.87 7.35
CA ASP A 517 27.06 -28.52 8.23
C ASP A 517 26.42 -29.24 9.43
N GLY A 518 26.82 -30.50 9.63
CA GLY A 518 26.27 -31.36 10.69
C GLY A 518 24.83 -31.81 10.45
N GLY A 519 24.28 -31.56 9.27
CA GLY A 519 22.95 -32.04 8.88
C GLY A 519 21.79 -31.19 9.36
N ARG A 520 22.03 -29.93 9.75
CA ARG A 520 21.01 -29.03 10.34
C ARG A 520 19.82 -28.71 9.43
N LEU A 521 19.92 -29.00 8.14
CA LEU A 521 18.81 -28.85 7.18
C LEU A 521 17.85 -30.05 7.19
N GLY A 522 18.28 -31.23 7.66
CA GLY A 522 17.37 -32.37 7.85
C GLY A 522 17.05 -33.20 6.60
N HIS A 523 17.79 -33.03 5.50
CA HIS A 523 17.58 -33.74 4.24
C HIS A 523 18.31 -35.09 4.13
N GLY A 524 19.03 -35.52 5.17
CA GLY A 524 19.84 -36.74 5.17
C GLY A 524 21.28 -36.55 4.71
N ASP A 525 21.66 -35.31 4.33
CA ASP A 525 23.01 -34.93 3.94
C ASP A 525 23.49 -33.69 4.71
N THR A 526 24.66 -33.17 4.33
CA THR A 526 25.25 -31.94 4.88
C THR A 526 25.46 -30.85 3.82
N ALA A 527 24.69 -30.88 2.74
CA ALA A 527 24.86 -29.96 1.61
C ALA A 527 24.36 -28.54 1.95
N TYR A 528 25.04 -27.53 1.42
CA TYR A 528 24.55 -26.15 1.46
C TYR A 528 23.41 -25.97 0.46
N LEU A 529 22.33 -25.30 0.86
CA LEU A 529 21.19 -25.01 0.00
C LEU A 529 20.95 -23.51 -0.10
N GLU A 530 20.99 -22.95 -1.31
CA GLU A 530 20.67 -21.54 -1.53
C GLU A 530 19.17 -21.25 -1.41
N GLU A 531 18.34 -22.14 -1.94
CA GLU A 531 16.89 -21.99 -1.98
C GLU A 531 16.17 -22.89 -0.96
N PRO A 532 15.01 -22.44 -0.43
CA PRO A 532 14.16 -23.25 0.45
C PRO A 532 13.79 -24.60 -0.15
N THR A 533 14.23 -25.67 0.49
CA THR A 533 13.92 -27.04 0.09
C THR A 533 13.04 -27.71 1.14
N MET A 534 12.04 -28.47 0.69
CA MET A 534 11.10 -29.15 1.58
C MET A 534 11.76 -30.34 2.29
N ILE A 535 11.56 -30.47 3.61
CA ILE A 535 12.01 -31.62 4.39
C ILE A 535 11.01 -32.76 4.23
N SER A 536 11.35 -33.76 3.42
CA SER A 536 10.47 -34.90 3.10
C SER A 536 10.10 -35.78 4.30
N PHE A 537 10.86 -35.72 5.40
CA PHE A 537 10.53 -36.45 6.62
C PHE A 537 9.13 -36.10 7.17
N PHE A 538 8.72 -34.85 7.02
CA PHE A 538 7.42 -34.37 7.50
C PHE A 538 6.30 -34.50 6.45
N THR A 539 6.57 -35.07 5.27
CA THR A 539 5.57 -35.23 4.20
C THR A 539 4.98 -36.65 4.21
N GLY A 540 3.74 -36.82 4.70
CA GLY A 540 3.08 -38.13 4.68
C GLY A 540 1.78 -38.22 5.50
N LYS A 541 0.80 -38.96 4.96
CA LYS A 541 -0.61 -39.10 5.40
C LYS A 541 -0.81 -39.80 6.77
N GLN A 542 -0.45 -39.18 7.87
CA GLN A 542 -0.94 -39.55 9.20
C GLN A 542 -1.42 -38.29 9.93
N THR A 543 -2.75 -38.18 10.12
CA THR A 543 -3.38 -37.18 11.00
C THR A 543 -2.68 -37.19 12.37
N GLY A 544 -1.99 -36.09 12.72
CA GLY A 544 -1.25 -35.94 13.99
C GLY A 544 0.22 -35.48 13.84
N LYS A 545 0.89 -35.87 12.75
CA LYS A 545 2.31 -35.54 12.49
C LYS A 545 2.57 -34.17 11.83
N HIS A 546 1.55 -33.31 11.76
CA HIS A 546 1.71 -31.97 11.19
C HIS A 546 2.55 -31.10 12.12
N VAL A 547 3.55 -30.41 11.58
CA VAL A 547 4.40 -29.50 12.36
C VAL A 547 3.66 -28.20 12.65
N VAL A 548 3.75 -27.72 13.89
CA VAL A 548 3.09 -26.47 14.36
C VAL A 548 4.08 -25.45 14.93
N HIS A 549 5.31 -25.90 15.24
CA HIS A 549 6.39 -25.06 15.72
C HIS A 549 7.73 -25.48 15.13
N ILE A 550 8.60 -24.50 14.89
CA ILE A 550 9.96 -24.68 14.36
C ILE A 550 10.91 -23.79 15.14
N ALA A 551 12.15 -24.25 15.36
CA ALA A 551 13.19 -23.48 16.02
C ALA A 551 14.56 -23.82 15.46
N CYS A 552 15.47 -22.84 15.46
CA CYS A 552 16.85 -22.99 15.01
C CYS A 552 17.79 -22.66 16.17
N GLY A 553 18.86 -23.43 16.32
CA GLY A 553 20.06 -23.03 17.08
C GLY A 553 21.13 -22.48 16.14
N SER A 554 22.36 -22.30 16.62
CA SER A 554 23.46 -21.91 15.70
C SER A 554 23.80 -23.02 14.70
N THR A 555 23.66 -24.29 15.11
CA THR A 555 24.19 -25.47 14.40
C THR A 555 23.25 -26.67 14.33
N TYR A 556 22.01 -26.51 14.76
CA TYR A 556 21.01 -27.58 14.83
C TYR A 556 19.60 -26.99 14.78
N SER A 557 18.61 -27.86 14.65
CA SER A 557 17.22 -27.53 14.35
C SER A 557 16.26 -28.35 15.20
N ALA A 558 15.06 -27.82 15.43
CA ALA A 558 13.99 -28.50 16.13
C ALA A 558 12.62 -28.21 15.50
N ALA A 559 11.69 -29.16 15.62
CA ALA A 559 10.30 -29.01 15.23
C ALA A 559 9.36 -29.73 16.20
N ILE A 560 8.19 -29.15 16.42
CA ILE A 560 7.13 -29.72 17.28
C ILE A 560 5.91 -30.03 16.41
N THR A 561 5.39 -31.24 16.57
CA THR A 561 4.15 -31.69 15.90
C THR A 561 2.90 -31.27 16.67
N ALA A 562 1.72 -31.32 16.04
CA ALA A 562 0.44 -31.01 16.68
C ALA A 562 0.13 -31.92 17.89
N ASP A 563 0.64 -33.17 17.86
CA ASP A 563 0.54 -34.12 18.97
C ASP A 563 1.52 -33.79 20.13
N GLY A 564 2.38 -32.79 19.96
CA GLY A 564 3.38 -32.36 20.93
C GLY A 564 4.66 -33.20 20.93
N GLU A 565 4.90 -34.02 19.91
CA GLU A 565 6.19 -34.71 19.75
C GLU A 565 7.27 -33.72 19.30
N LEU A 566 8.43 -33.75 19.97
CA LEU A 566 9.61 -32.94 19.64
C LEU A 566 10.62 -33.74 18.81
N TYR A 567 10.99 -33.17 17.66
CA TYR A 567 12.04 -33.68 16.78
C TYR A 567 13.22 -32.72 16.77
N THR A 568 14.45 -33.26 16.79
CA THR A 568 15.69 -32.51 16.74
C THR A 568 16.67 -33.13 15.75
N TRP A 569 17.46 -32.29 15.07
CA TRP A 569 18.50 -32.73 14.12
C TRP A 569 19.58 -31.67 13.94
N GLY A 570 20.72 -32.04 13.34
CA GLY A 570 21.92 -31.21 13.21
C GLY A 570 23.07 -31.72 14.06
N ARG A 571 23.94 -30.81 14.55
CA ARG A 571 25.10 -31.19 15.37
C ARG A 571 24.70 -31.78 16.72
N GLY A 572 25.34 -32.89 17.11
CA GLY A 572 25.11 -33.65 18.35
C GLY A 572 25.99 -33.24 19.52
N ASN A 573 27.02 -32.41 19.31
CA ASN A 573 28.04 -32.07 20.32
C ASN A 573 27.42 -31.69 21.68
N TYR A 574 28.00 -32.26 22.75
CA TYR A 574 27.54 -32.11 24.15
C TYR A 574 26.10 -32.60 24.42
N GLY A 575 25.48 -33.28 23.46
CA GLY A 575 24.15 -33.86 23.60
C GLY A 575 23.00 -32.86 23.43
N ARG A 576 23.22 -31.75 22.70
CA ARG A 576 22.19 -30.73 22.40
C ARG A 576 20.95 -31.28 21.69
N LEU A 577 21.04 -32.44 21.04
CA LEU A 577 19.88 -33.09 20.43
C LEU A 577 19.03 -33.91 21.42
N GLY A 578 19.54 -34.23 22.60
CA GLY A 578 18.73 -34.91 23.64
C GLY A 578 18.51 -36.42 23.43
N HIS A 579 19.21 -37.06 22.48
CA HIS A 579 19.07 -38.49 22.18
C HIS A 579 19.95 -39.43 23.03
N GLY A 580 20.62 -38.91 24.07
CA GLY A 580 21.51 -39.69 24.94
C GLY A 580 22.92 -39.91 24.39
N SER A 581 23.21 -39.45 23.16
CA SER A 581 24.54 -39.49 22.54
C SER A 581 25.03 -38.08 22.18
N SER A 582 26.20 -38.00 21.55
CA SER A 582 26.74 -36.75 20.97
C SER A 582 26.87 -36.83 19.45
N GLU A 583 26.10 -37.73 18.83
CA GLU A 583 26.14 -37.98 17.39
C GLU A 583 25.30 -36.95 16.64
N ASP A 584 25.82 -36.49 15.50
CA ASP A 584 25.09 -35.64 14.57
C ASP A 584 23.94 -36.43 13.94
N GLN A 585 22.82 -35.75 13.68
CA GLN A 585 21.65 -36.32 13.03
C GLN A 585 21.32 -35.53 11.77
N THR A 586 21.43 -36.15 10.60
CA THR A 586 21.15 -35.48 9.32
C THR A 586 19.68 -35.52 8.92
N THR A 587 18.84 -36.23 9.68
CA THR A 587 17.39 -36.27 9.52
C THR A 587 16.69 -36.02 10.86
N PRO A 588 15.48 -35.44 10.88
CA PRO A 588 14.72 -35.23 12.11
C PRO A 588 14.55 -36.51 12.93
N MET A 589 15.01 -36.49 14.18
CA MET A 589 14.91 -37.63 15.10
C MET A 589 14.08 -37.28 16.33
N LEU A 590 13.20 -38.20 16.75
CA LEU A 590 12.32 -38.03 17.91
C LEU A 590 13.13 -38.00 19.23
N VAL A 591 12.87 -37.01 20.08
CA VAL A 591 13.41 -36.96 21.44
C VAL A 591 12.60 -37.89 22.36
N THR A 592 13.00 -39.16 22.39
CA THR A 592 12.25 -40.23 23.09
C THR A 592 12.06 -40.00 24.59
N ALA A 593 12.96 -39.26 25.24
CA ALA A 593 12.87 -38.93 26.65
C ALA A 593 11.67 -38.05 27.02
N LEU A 594 11.10 -37.29 26.07
CA LEU A 594 9.90 -36.47 26.26
C LEU A 594 8.64 -37.12 25.67
N LYS A 595 8.74 -38.35 25.18
CA LYS A 595 7.60 -39.04 24.59
C LYS A 595 6.50 -39.25 25.63
N GLY A 596 5.27 -38.86 25.28
CA GLY A 596 4.11 -38.90 26.17
C GLY A 596 3.85 -37.61 26.95
N LEU A 597 4.77 -36.64 26.87
CA LEU A 597 4.53 -35.26 27.29
C LEU A 597 4.31 -34.39 26.06
N LYS A 598 3.26 -33.58 26.07
CA LYS A 598 2.96 -32.67 24.96
C LYS A 598 3.84 -31.43 25.06
N VAL A 599 4.83 -31.31 24.19
CA VAL A 599 5.71 -30.13 24.11
C VAL A 599 4.97 -28.99 23.40
N LEU A 600 5.06 -27.77 23.95
CA LEU A 600 4.42 -26.57 23.40
C LEU A 600 5.44 -25.59 22.79
N ASP A 601 6.62 -25.48 23.40
CA ASP A 601 7.67 -24.55 22.97
C ASP A 601 9.05 -25.19 23.08
N VAL A 602 9.99 -24.75 22.24
CA VAL A 602 11.38 -25.21 22.22
C VAL A 602 12.32 -24.07 21.80
N ALA A 603 13.42 -23.91 22.52
CA ALA A 603 14.46 -22.94 22.22
C ALA A 603 15.83 -23.59 22.12
N CYS A 604 16.58 -23.15 21.13
CA CYS A 604 17.86 -23.73 20.76
C CYS A 604 18.99 -22.71 20.93
N GLY A 605 20.05 -23.03 21.68
CA GLY A 605 21.17 -22.11 21.91
C GLY A 605 22.29 -22.12 20.85
N SER A 606 23.38 -21.41 21.15
CA SER A 606 24.58 -21.29 20.31
C SER A 606 25.88 -21.70 21.02
N GLY A 607 26.94 -21.89 20.22
CA GLY A 607 28.25 -22.36 20.68
C GLY A 607 28.17 -23.79 21.23
N ASP A 608 28.67 -23.96 22.46
CA ASP A 608 28.44 -25.15 23.28
C ASP A 608 27.03 -25.02 23.86
N ALA A 609 26.07 -25.49 23.07
CA ALA A 609 24.67 -25.09 23.18
C ALA A 609 23.87 -25.94 24.17
N GLN A 610 22.93 -25.27 24.81
CA GLN A 610 21.81 -25.86 25.52
C GLN A 610 20.55 -25.89 24.64
N THR A 611 19.59 -26.70 25.05
CA THR A 611 18.24 -26.77 24.51
C THR A 611 17.25 -26.76 25.65
N LEU A 612 16.19 -25.97 25.50
CA LEU A 612 15.10 -25.86 26.45
C LEU A 612 13.80 -26.25 25.77
N ALA A 613 12.91 -26.92 26.51
CA ALA A 613 11.55 -27.21 26.05
C ALA A 613 10.54 -27.01 27.18
N VAL A 614 9.32 -26.63 26.79
CA VAL A 614 8.18 -26.44 27.69
C VAL A 614 7.11 -27.44 27.34
N THR A 615 6.55 -28.11 28.34
CA THR A 615 5.42 -29.04 28.18
C THR A 615 4.10 -28.39 28.59
N GLU A 616 2.96 -28.94 28.14
CA GLU A 616 1.61 -28.38 28.37
C GLU A 616 1.24 -28.16 29.85
N ASN A 617 1.90 -28.89 30.75
CA ASN A 617 1.77 -28.73 32.19
C ASN A 617 2.66 -27.62 32.79
N GLY A 618 3.22 -26.73 31.98
CA GLY A 618 4.08 -25.62 32.41
C GLY A 618 5.52 -26.01 32.78
N GLN A 619 5.88 -27.30 32.73
CA GLN A 619 7.22 -27.77 33.14
C GLN A 619 8.30 -27.45 32.10
N VAL A 620 9.48 -27.06 32.59
CA VAL A 620 10.65 -26.76 31.77
C VAL A 620 11.69 -27.87 31.83
N TRP A 621 12.13 -28.30 30.65
CA TRP A 621 13.16 -29.32 30.46
C TRP A 621 14.40 -28.70 29.82
N SER A 622 15.59 -29.07 30.29
CA SER A 622 16.86 -28.58 29.73
C SER A 622 17.91 -29.67 29.55
N TRP A 623 18.64 -29.62 28.44
CA TRP A 623 19.74 -30.52 28.11
C TRP A 623 20.78 -29.86 27.19
N GLY A 624 21.85 -30.59 26.87
CA GLY A 624 23.01 -30.10 26.14
C GLY A 624 24.14 -29.72 27.09
N ASP A 625 24.88 -28.70 26.69
CA ASP A 625 26.05 -28.24 27.44
C ASP A 625 25.70 -27.54 28.77
N GLY A 626 26.51 -27.79 29.79
CA GLY A 626 26.27 -27.35 31.17
C GLY A 626 26.97 -26.05 31.57
N ASP A 627 27.87 -25.51 30.74
CA ASP A 627 28.73 -24.39 31.14
C ASP A 627 27.92 -23.19 31.62
N TYR A 628 28.48 -22.47 32.60
CA TYR A 628 27.88 -21.32 33.26
C TYR A 628 26.56 -21.62 34.00
N GLY A 629 26.14 -22.88 34.10
CA GLY A 629 24.88 -23.28 34.75
C GLY A 629 23.63 -22.95 33.94
N LYS A 630 23.74 -22.76 32.62
CA LYS A 630 22.63 -22.43 31.71
C LYS A 630 21.54 -23.51 31.60
N LEU A 631 21.79 -24.70 32.14
CA LEU A 631 20.78 -25.75 32.32
C LEU A 631 19.86 -25.54 33.54
N GLY A 632 20.21 -24.64 34.46
CA GLY A 632 19.33 -24.24 35.56
C GLY A 632 19.22 -25.20 36.74
N ARG A 633 20.13 -26.19 36.83
CA ARG A 633 20.17 -27.21 37.91
C ARG A 633 21.35 -27.04 38.87
N GLY A 634 22.03 -25.89 38.83
CA GLY A 634 23.28 -25.70 39.55
C GLY A 634 24.47 -26.37 38.88
N GLY A 635 25.67 -26.09 39.39
CA GLY A 635 26.92 -26.62 38.82
C GLY A 635 27.15 -26.16 37.37
N SER A 636 27.88 -26.97 36.61
CA SER A 636 28.14 -26.77 35.17
C SER A 636 28.12 -28.09 34.40
N ASP A 637 27.46 -29.12 34.94
CA ASP A 637 27.42 -30.45 34.32
C ASP A 637 26.42 -30.47 33.17
N GLY A 638 26.89 -30.86 31.98
CA GLY A 638 26.04 -31.10 30.82
C GLY A 638 25.18 -32.36 30.97
N CYS A 639 24.14 -32.49 30.15
CA CYS A 639 23.41 -33.75 30.03
C CYS A 639 22.93 -34.01 28.60
N LYS A 640 22.99 -35.26 28.16
CA LYS A 640 22.67 -35.65 26.78
C LYS A 640 21.20 -36.06 26.58
N THR A 641 20.41 -36.02 27.65
CA THR A 641 18.97 -36.28 27.64
C THR A 641 18.25 -35.16 28.38
N PRO A 642 17.01 -34.82 27.98
CA PRO A 642 16.14 -33.89 28.69
C PRO A 642 16.04 -34.20 30.18
N LYS A 643 16.24 -33.19 31.03
CA LYS A 643 16.05 -33.26 32.48
C LYS A 643 15.23 -32.07 32.97
N LEU A 644 14.38 -32.31 33.95
CA LEU A 644 13.51 -31.28 34.54
C LEU A 644 14.34 -30.18 35.22
N VAL A 645 13.90 -28.94 35.11
CA VAL A 645 14.44 -27.80 35.87
C VAL A 645 13.55 -27.58 37.10
N GLU A 646 13.91 -28.24 38.21
CA GLU A 646 13.09 -28.33 39.43
C GLU A 646 12.66 -26.96 39.98
N LYS A 647 13.50 -25.92 39.82
CA LYS A 647 13.20 -24.57 40.31
C LYS A 647 12.05 -23.86 39.56
N LEU A 648 11.64 -24.36 38.41
CA LEU A 648 10.53 -23.81 37.61
C LEU A 648 9.29 -24.72 37.61
N GLN A 649 9.31 -25.85 38.33
CA GLN A 649 8.26 -26.88 38.23
C GLN A 649 6.87 -26.40 38.66
N ASP A 650 6.82 -25.44 39.61
CA ASP A 650 5.60 -24.92 40.23
C ASP A 650 5.14 -23.61 39.58
N LEU A 651 5.73 -23.24 38.43
CA LEU A 651 5.44 -22.03 37.69
C LEU A 651 4.89 -22.40 36.31
N ASP A 652 3.80 -21.74 35.90
CA ASP A 652 3.19 -21.94 34.58
C ASP A 652 4.03 -21.24 33.48
N ILE A 653 5.10 -21.89 33.05
CA ILE A 653 5.95 -21.39 31.96
C ILE A 653 5.27 -21.60 30.62
N VAL A 654 5.28 -20.56 29.77
CA VAL A 654 4.64 -20.58 28.45
C VAL A 654 5.63 -20.39 27.29
N LYS A 655 6.80 -19.79 27.55
CA LYS A 655 7.83 -19.55 26.53
C LYS A 655 9.23 -19.69 27.12
N VAL A 656 10.15 -20.25 26.35
CA VAL A 656 11.59 -20.29 26.63
C VAL A 656 12.39 -19.68 25.49
N CYS A 657 13.52 -19.05 25.81
CA CYS A 657 14.45 -18.50 24.83
C CYS A 657 15.90 -18.83 25.23
N CYS A 658 16.78 -18.94 24.22
CA CYS A 658 18.21 -19.14 24.42
C CYS A 658 18.97 -18.00 23.74
N GLY A 659 19.91 -17.40 24.47
CA GLY A 659 20.92 -16.52 23.87
C GLY A 659 22.29 -17.20 23.90
N SER A 660 23.38 -16.44 23.70
CA SER A 660 24.73 -17.00 23.77
C SER A 660 25.08 -17.38 25.21
N GLN A 661 25.00 -18.68 25.51
CA GLN A 661 25.36 -19.27 26.80
C GLN A 661 24.47 -18.90 28.01
N PHE A 662 23.25 -18.40 27.75
CA PHE A 662 22.26 -18.13 28.79
C PHE A 662 20.83 -18.46 28.33
N SER A 663 19.94 -18.57 29.31
CA SER A 663 18.59 -19.12 29.19
C SER A 663 17.58 -18.17 29.80
N VAL A 664 16.39 -18.10 29.19
CA VAL A 664 15.28 -17.25 29.62
C VAL A 664 13.99 -18.06 29.62
N ALA A 665 13.14 -17.84 30.63
CA ALA A 665 11.79 -18.39 30.69
C ALA A 665 10.77 -17.30 31.02
N LEU A 666 9.61 -17.37 30.39
CA LEU A 666 8.46 -16.48 30.58
C LEU A 666 7.28 -17.28 31.14
N THR A 667 6.73 -16.81 32.25
CA THR A 667 5.50 -17.34 32.85
C THR A 667 4.26 -16.77 32.18
N LYS A 668 3.12 -17.47 32.30
CA LYS A 668 1.80 -16.99 31.83
C LYS A 668 1.37 -15.67 32.48
N ASP A 669 1.80 -15.42 33.71
CA ASP A 669 1.52 -14.20 34.46
C ASP A 669 2.46 -13.04 34.10
N GLY A 670 3.38 -13.25 33.16
CA GLY A 670 4.28 -12.22 32.65
C GLY A 670 5.55 -11.98 33.47
N GLN A 671 5.89 -12.88 34.39
CA GLN A 671 7.18 -12.88 35.09
C GLN A 671 8.28 -13.51 34.23
N VAL A 672 9.49 -12.93 34.30
CA VAL A 672 10.66 -13.33 33.52
C VAL A 672 11.76 -13.89 34.42
N TYR A 673 12.31 -15.05 34.06
CA TYR A 673 13.42 -15.71 34.73
C TYR A 673 14.62 -15.80 33.80
N THR A 674 15.81 -15.46 34.27
CA THR A 674 17.06 -15.53 33.49
C THR A 674 18.17 -16.23 34.28
N TRP A 675 18.96 -17.08 33.60
CA TRP A 675 20.10 -17.78 34.19
C TRP A 675 21.15 -18.19 33.14
N GLY A 676 22.35 -18.52 33.57
CA GLY A 676 23.50 -18.89 32.75
C GLY A 676 24.66 -17.90 32.89
N LYS A 677 25.34 -17.64 31.78
CA LYS A 677 26.49 -16.72 31.73
C LYS A 677 26.08 -15.28 32.05
N GLY A 678 26.82 -14.64 32.96
CA GLY A 678 26.53 -13.29 33.47
C GLY A 678 27.17 -12.13 32.70
N ASP A 679 28.27 -12.39 31.98
CA ASP A 679 29.07 -11.37 31.28
C ASP A 679 28.23 -10.42 30.43
N ASN A 680 28.65 -9.15 30.34
CA ASN A 680 27.99 -8.10 29.56
C ASN A 680 26.56 -7.82 30.03
N GLN A 681 26.24 -8.12 31.29
CA GLN A 681 24.92 -7.89 31.89
C GLN A 681 23.76 -8.59 31.16
N ARG A 682 24.04 -9.65 30.37
CA ARG A 682 23.03 -10.32 29.53
C ARG A 682 21.85 -10.90 30.33
N LEU A 683 22.05 -11.17 31.62
CA LEU A 683 21.01 -11.68 32.51
C LEU A 683 20.10 -10.58 33.08
N GLY A 684 20.54 -9.33 33.14
CA GLY A 684 19.74 -8.19 33.61
C GLY A 684 19.63 -8.04 35.14
N HIS A 685 20.38 -8.83 35.92
CA HIS A 685 20.32 -8.82 37.41
C HIS A 685 21.10 -7.67 38.07
N GLY A 686 21.73 -6.78 37.28
CA GLY A 686 22.58 -5.69 37.79
C GLY A 686 24.04 -6.07 38.03
N THR A 687 24.40 -7.34 37.87
CA THR A 687 25.74 -7.92 38.12
C THR A 687 26.16 -8.84 36.96
N ASP A 688 27.47 -8.98 36.72
CA ASP A 688 28.02 -9.90 35.71
C ASP A 688 28.24 -11.34 36.26
N GLU A 689 27.77 -11.64 37.47
CA GLU A 689 27.88 -12.97 38.06
C GLU A 689 27.07 -14.01 37.30
N HIS A 690 27.63 -15.21 37.17
CA HIS A 690 26.93 -16.33 36.55
C HIS A 690 25.85 -16.86 37.48
N VAL A 691 24.64 -17.00 36.96
CA VAL A 691 23.48 -17.44 37.72
C VAL A 691 23.17 -18.88 37.32
N ARG A 692 23.35 -19.83 38.23
CA ARG A 692 23.27 -21.28 37.88
C ARG A 692 21.90 -21.91 38.09
N TYR A 693 20.94 -21.13 38.60
CA TYR A 693 19.54 -21.50 38.80
C TYR A 693 18.65 -20.39 38.26
N PRO A 694 17.47 -20.68 37.69
CA PRO A 694 16.52 -19.67 37.26
C PRO A 694 16.28 -18.63 38.36
N LYS A 695 16.58 -17.37 38.07
CA LYS A 695 16.41 -16.25 38.98
C LYS A 695 15.41 -15.26 38.38
N LEU A 696 14.44 -14.85 39.19
CA LEU A 696 13.45 -13.85 38.83
C LEU A 696 14.12 -12.51 38.54
N LEU A 697 13.67 -11.84 37.49
CA LEU A 697 14.17 -10.52 37.10
C LEU A 697 13.37 -9.42 37.83
N ASP A 698 13.84 -9.05 39.03
CA ASP A 698 13.10 -8.18 39.95
C ASP A 698 12.69 -6.82 39.37
N SER A 699 13.48 -6.27 38.44
CA SER A 699 13.22 -4.97 37.81
C SER A 699 11.99 -4.94 36.88
N LEU A 700 11.47 -6.11 36.48
CA LEU A 700 10.23 -6.22 35.70
C LEU A 700 9.02 -6.61 36.56
N GLN A 701 9.17 -6.69 37.88
CA GLN A 701 8.04 -6.99 38.77
C GLN A 701 6.96 -5.90 38.65
N GLY A 702 5.70 -6.33 38.58
CA GLY A 702 4.55 -5.45 38.39
C GLY A 702 4.27 -5.09 36.92
N LYS A 703 5.11 -5.51 35.97
CA LYS A 703 4.86 -5.41 34.53
C LYS A 703 4.52 -6.79 33.98
N LYS A 704 3.42 -6.89 33.22
CA LYS A 704 3.02 -8.15 32.60
C LYS A 704 3.69 -8.28 31.24
N VAL A 705 4.78 -9.05 31.18
CA VAL A 705 5.50 -9.32 29.93
C VAL A 705 4.71 -10.30 29.08
N VAL A 706 4.43 -9.95 27.82
CA VAL A 706 3.73 -10.80 26.85
C VAL A 706 4.68 -11.50 25.89
N ASP A 707 5.85 -10.91 25.61
CA ASP A 707 6.84 -11.52 24.73
C ASP A 707 8.27 -11.15 25.11
N ILE A 708 9.22 -12.03 24.76
CA ILE A 708 10.66 -11.83 24.93
C ILE A 708 11.38 -12.21 23.65
N ALA A 709 12.24 -11.30 23.19
CA ALA A 709 13.21 -11.53 22.12
C ALA A 709 14.63 -11.52 22.70
N VAL A 710 15.44 -12.50 22.29
CA VAL A 710 16.80 -12.71 22.80
C VAL A 710 17.78 -12.66 21.65
N GLY A 711 18.73 -11.72 21.71
CA GLY A 711 19.87 -11.65 20.80
C GLY A 711 21.03 -12.50 21.31
N SER A 712 22.23 -12.28 20.77
CA SER A 712 23.41 -13.04 21.23
C SER A 712 23.76 -12.70 22.68
N THR A 713 23.72 -11.40 23.06
CA THR A 713 24.15 -10.93 24.41
C THR A 713 23.25 -9.84 25.01
N HIS A 714 22.07 -9.62 24.43
CA HIS A 714 21.08 -8.63 24.88
C HIS A 714 19.66 -9.17 24.72
N CYS A 715 18.69 -8.51 25.35
CA CYS A 715 17.30 -8.92 25.31
C CYS A 715 16.35 -7.73 25.18
N LEU A 716 15.17 -8.01 24.62
CA LEU A 716 14.00 -7.15 24.64
C LEU A 716 12.82 -7.89 25.31
N ALA A 717 12.03 -7.16 26.10
CA ALA A 717 10.78 -7.65 26.66
C ALA A 717 9.65 -6.69 26.27
N LEU A 718 8.55 -7.24 25.76
CA LEU A 718 7.33 -6.51 25.40
C LEU A 718 6.29 -6.74 26.50
N THR A 719 5.65 -5.67 26.96
CA THR A 719 4.56 -5.73 27.95
C THR A 719 3.18 -5.69 27.27
N ASP A 720 2.13 -6.06 28.00
CA ASP A 720 0.74 -5.97 27.51
C ASP A 720 0.29 -4.54 27.20
N GLU A 721 0.84 -3.55 27.90
CA GLU A 721 0.64 -2.12 27.64
C GLU A 721 1.44 -1.61 26.41
N GLY A 722 2.18 -2.48 25.72
CA GLY A 722 2.98 -2.11 24.55
C GLY A 722 4.32 -1.43 24.87
N GLU A 723 4.75 -1.41 26.13
CA GLU A 723 6.09 -0.91 26.51
C GLU A 723 7.18 -1.93 26.15
N VAL A 724 8.29 -1.44 25.61
CA VAL A 724 9.46 -2.26 25.25
C VAL A 724 10.61 -1.99 26.20
N HIS A 725 11.01 -3.00 26.96
CA HIS A 725 12.16 -2.95 27.87
C HIS A 725 13.38 -3.63 27.25
N SER A 726 14.58 -3.12 27.53
CA SER A 726 15.83 -3.71 27.03
C SER A 726 16.93 -3.78 28.10
N TRP A 727 17.82 -4.77 27.99
CA TRP A 727 19.04 -4.91 28.83
C TRP A 727 20.12 -5.77 28.13
N GLY A 728 21.34 -5.75 28.66
CA GLY A 728 22.48 -6.54 28.17
C GLY A 728 23.59 -5.72 27.51
N SER A 729 24.31 -6.33 26.57
CA SER A 729 25.45 -5.71 25.86
C SER A 729 25.01 -4.55 24.97
N ASN A 730 25.80 -3.47 24.96
CA ASN A 730 25.62 -2.31 24.09
C ASN A 730 26.85 -2.04 23.19
N ASP A 731 27.67 -3.05 22.92
CA ASP A 731 28.90 -2.95 22.11
C ASP A 731 28.65 -2.51 20.65
N LYS A 732 27.42 -2.70 20.16
CA LYS A 732 26.96 -2.38 18.80
C LYS A 732 25.76 -1.44 18.80
N LEU A 733 25.59 -0.64 19.85
CA LEU A 733 24.48 0.31 20.01
C LEU A 733 23.09 -0.37 20.02
N GLN A 734 23.01 -1.59 20.57
CA GLN A 734 21.76 -2.32 20.76
C GLN A 734 20.77 -1.56 21.66
N HIS A 735 21.25 -0.63 22.47
CA HIS A 735 20.46 0.20 23.37
C HIS A 735 20.71 1.68 23.05
N PHE A 736 19.75 2.30 22.35
CA PHE A 736 19.87 3.70 21.95
C PHE A 736 19.65 4.70 23.10
N ASP A 737 19.12 4.25 24.25
CA ASP A 737 18.81 5.08 25.41
C ASP A 737 20.00 5.27 26.37
N THR A 738 21.15 4.64 26.09
CA THR A 738 22.33 4.66 26.96
C THR A 738 23.62 4.74 26.16
N LEU A 739 24.56 5.55 26.65
CA LEU A 739 25.93 5.64 26.14
C LEU A 739 26.88 4.64 26.83
N PHE A 740 26.43 3.98 27.90
CA PHE A 740 27.23 2.95 28.57
C PHE A 740 27.33 1.69 27.71
N SER A 741 28.47 1.00 27.85
CA SER A 741 28.80 -0.23 27.12
C SER A 741 27.88 -1.41 27.43
N ASN A 742 27.22 -1.44 28.59
CA ASN A 742 26.22 -2.45 28.94
C ASN A 742 25.08 -1.80 29.73
N LYS A 743 23.86 -2.28 29.50
CA LYS A 743 22.66 -1.91 30.24
C LYS A 743 22.37 -2.96 31.32
N LYS A 744 22.68 -2.60 32.56
CA LYS A 744 22.70 -3.52 33.72
C LYS A 744 21.36 -4.17 34.07
N GLN A 745 20.27 -3.43 33.88
CA GLN A 745 18.91 -3.86 34.24
C GLN A 745 17.91 -3.44 33.16
N PRO A 746 16.82 -4.20 32.99
CA PRO A 746 15.70 -3.85 32.13
C PRO A 746 15.17 -2.44 32.42
N LYS A 747 15.09 -1.62 31.38
CA LYS A 747 14.46 -0.30 31.44
C LYS A 747 13.69 -0.04 30.15
N ALA A 748 12.52 0.58 30.27
CA ALA A 748 11.67 0.97 29.15
C ALA A 748 12.44 1.89 28.21
N LEU A 749 12.34 1.60 26.91
CA LEU A 749 12.93 2.39 25.85
C LEU A 749 12.04 3.62 25.54
N PRO A 750 12.59 4.84 25.58
CA PRO A 750 11.81 6.04 25.34
C PRO A 750 11.34 6.12 23.88
N GLY A 751 10.15 6.68 23.65
CA GLY A 751 9.60 6.92 22.31
C GLY A 751 8.92 5.71 21.64
N LEU A 752 8.87 4.54 22.31
CA LEU A 752 8.17 3.35 21.80
C LEU A 752 6.77 3.15 22.41
N ASN A 753 6.52 3.67 23.61
CA ASN A 753 5.25 3.45 24.33
C ASN A 753 4.01 3.98 23.58
N SER A 754 4.13 5.07 22.83
CA SER A 754 3.00 5.66 22.08
C SER A 754 2.71 4.95 20.74
N LYS A 755 3.44 3.87 20.41
CA LYS A 755 3.45 3.27 19.07
C LYS A 755 2.75 1.92 18.99
N HIS A 756 2.13 1.45 20.09
CA HIS A 756 1.40 0.18 20.17
C HIS A 756 2.17 -0.99 19.55
N ILE A 757 3.36 -1.24 20.08
CA ILE A 757 4.24 -2.32 19.61
C ILE A 757 3.57 -3.67 19.91
N VAL A 758 3.50 -4.54 18.89
CA VAL A 758 2.92 -5.89 19.01
C VAL A 758 3.96 -7.00 18.79
N GLY A 759 5.14 -6.65 18.29
CA GLY A 759 6.20 -7.63 18.05
C GLY A 759 7.59 -7.05 18.17
N ILE A 760 8.52 -7.90 18.60
CA ILE A 760 9.92 -7.59 18.85
C ILE A 760 10.82 -8.70 18.30
N ALA A 761 12.02 -8.34 17.83
CA ALA A 761 13.03 -9.30 17.38
C ALA A 761 14.45 -8.79 17.66
N CYS A 762 15.38 -9.71 17.91
CA CYS A 762 16.78 -9.40 18.19
C CYS A 762 17.71 -10.20 17.27
N GLY A 763 18.69 -9.52 16.67
CA GLY A 763 19.82 -10.15 15.99
C GLY A 763 21.07 -10.18 16.88
N PRO A 764 22.26 -10.39 16.30
CA PRO A 764 23.52 -10.37 17.06
C PRO A 764 23.87 -9.00 17.63
N GLY A 765 23.47 -7.93 16.95
CA GLY A 765 23.71 -6.54 17.35
C GLY A 765 22.64 -5.59 16.85
N GLN A 766 21.48 -6.11 16.47
CA GLN A 766 20.35 -5.38 15.91
C GLN A 766 19.10 -5.70 16.71
N ASN A 767 18.15 -4.78 16.67
CA ASN A 767 16.86 -4.89 17.32
C ASN A 767 15.78 -4.36 16.39
N PHE A 768 14.62 -5.00 16.43
CA PHE A 768 13.44 -4.60 15.71
C PHE A 768 12.24 -4.59 16.63
N ALA A 769 11.38 -3.59 16.47
CA ALA A 769 10.05 -3.53 17.07
C ALA A 769 9.06 -3.05 16.02
N TRP A 770 7.87 -3.63 15.97
CA TRP A 770 6.84 -3.23 15.03
C TRP A 770 5.45 -3.12 15.66
N SER A 771 4.66 -2.17 15.16
CA SER A 771 3.25 -2.04 15.49
C SER A 771 2.40 -3.00 14.64
N SER A 772 1.11 -3.14 14.98
CA SER A 772 0.20 -4.00 14.22
C SER A 772 0.16 -3.60 12.74
N CYS A 773 0.20 -4.59 11.84
CA CYS A 773 0.07 -4.39 10.38
C CYS A 773 -1.37 -4.08 9.95
N SER A 774 -2.30 -3.86 10.88
CA SER A 774 -3.64 -3.42 10.55
C SER A 774 -3.59 -1.95 10.15
N GLU A 775 -3.67 -1.66 8.84
CA GLU A 775 -4.68 -0.68 8.43
C GLU A 775 -5.92 -1.01 9.24
N TRP A 776 -6.31 -0.13 10.15
CA TRP A 776 -7.49 -0.22 11.00
C TRP A 776 -8.48 -1.31 10.55
N SER A 777 -8.34 -2.56 11.01
CA SER A 777 -9.09 -3.68 10.43
C SER A 777 -10.20 -4.06 11.37
N VAL A 778 -11.44 -3.86 10.94
CA VAL A 778 -12.62 -4.21 11.72
C VAL A 778 -13.09 -5.60 11.26
N GLY A 779 -13.44 -6.46 12.21
CA GLY A 779 -13.97 -7.79 11.89
C GLY A 779 -15.23 -7.70 11.04
N GLN A 780 -15.52 -8.74 10.25
CA GLN A 780 -16.71 -8.78 9.38
C GLN A 780 -18.05 -8.66 10.14
N ARG A 781 -18.04 -8.96 11.45
CA ARG A 781 -19.18 -8.82 12.35
C ARG A 781 -18.74 -8.21 13.69
N VAL A 782 -19.29 -7.04 14.03
CA VAL A 782 -19.14 -6.36 15.33
C VAL A 782 -20.54 -5.96 15.79
N PRO A 783 -20.95 -6.27 17.04
CA PRO A 783 -22.29 -5.95 17.54
C PRO A 783 -22.67 -4.50 17.26
N PHE A 784 -23.90 -4.29 16.79
CA PHE A 784 -24.55 -3.02 16.44
C PHE A 784 -23.95 -2.25 15.26
N VAL A 785 -22.67 -2.46 14.93
CA VAL A 785 -21.86 -1.52 14.15
C VAL A 785 -21.35 -2.09 12.84
N VAL A 786 -20.94 -3.36 12.78
CA VAL A 786 -20.43 -3.99 11.54
C VAL A 786 -21.17 -5.29 11.27
N ASP A 787 -21.75 -5.40 10.08
CA ASP A 787 -22.49 -6.56 9.61
C ASP A 787 -22.38 -6.62 8.08
N VAL A 788 -21.26 -7.16 7.59
CA VAL A 788 -20.93 -7.19 6.16
C VAL A 788 -21.78 -8.25 5.46
N CYS A 789 -22.97 -7.85 5.00
CA CYS A 789 -23.88 -8.69 4.22
C CYS A 789 -24.70 -7.84 3.21
N PRO A 790 -25.27 -8.46 2.15
CA PRO A 790 -26.03 -7.74 1.13
C PRO A 790 -27.18 -6.90 1.70
N MET A 791 -27.91 -7.46 2.67
CA MET A 791 -29.05 -6.81 3.29
C MET A 791 -28.65 -5.49 3.97
N THR A 792 -27.49 -5.42 4.62
CA THR A 792 -27.00 -4.18 5.25
C THR A 792 -26.79 -3.07 4.21
N PHE A 793 -26.17 -3.38 3.07
CA PHE A 793 -25.95 -2.40 2.00
C PHE A 793 -27.27 -1.94 1.35
N GLU A 794 -28.23 -2.85 1.17
CA GLU A 794 -29.58 -2.50 0.69
C GLU A 794 -30.32 -1.57 1.66
N GLN A 795 -30.29 -1.84 2.97
CA GLN A 795 -30.92 -0.97 3.97
C GLN A 795 -30.23 0.40 4.06
N LEU A 796 -28.89 0.46 3.99
CA LEU A 796 -28.14 1.71 3.98
C LEU A 796 -28.46 2.57 2.74
N ASP A 797 -28.55 1.97 1.56
CA ASP A 797 -28.95 2.64 0.33
C ASP A 797 -30.39 3.17 0.39
N LEU A 798 -31.34 2.37 0.89
CA LEU A 798 -32.73 2.80 1.10
C LEU A 798 -32.82 3.98 2.07
N LEU A 799 -32.12 3.90 3.22
CA LEU A 799 -32.11 4.97 4.20
C LEU A 799 -31.50 6.24 3.61
N LEU A 800 -30.33 6.13 2.97
CA LEU A 800 -29.63 7.26 2.38
C LEU A 800 -30.49 7.96 1.32
N ARG A 801 -31.21 7.23 0.46
CA ARG A 801 -32.16 7.83 -0.50
C ARG A 801 -33.25 8.62 0.21
N GLN A 802 -33.89 8.05 1.24
CA GLN A 802 -35.00 8.70 1.95
C GLN A 802 -34.54 9.97 2.69
N VAL A 803 -33.34 9.96 3.29
CA VAL A 803 -32.87 11.09 4.11
C VAL A 803 -32.14 12.17 3.31
N SER A 804 -31.62 11.86 2.11
CA SER A 804 -30.92 12.82 1.24
C SER A 804 -31.84 13.65 0.35
N GLU A 805 -33.16 13.39 0.32
CA GLU A 805 -34.12 14.21 -0.42
C GLU A 805 -34.07 15.68 0.03
N GLY A 806 -33.75 16.57 -0.92
CA GLY A 806 -33.62 18.02 -0.70
C GLY A 806 -32.25 18.49 -0.21
N MET A 807 -31.24 17.62 -0.15
CA MET A 807 -29.87 17.94 0.30
C MET A 807 -28.89 18.34 -0.81
N GLU A 808 -29.37 18.45 -2.06
CA GLU A 808 -28.53 18.63 -3.26
C GLU A 808 -27.97 20.06 -3.44
N GLY A 809 -28.23 20.97 -2.49
CA GLY A 809 -27.79 22.37 -2.53
C GLY A 809 -28.66 23.28 -3.40
N SER A 810 -29.82 22.79 -3.87
CA SER A 810 -30.78 23.54 -4.69
C SER A 810 -31.77 24.38 -3.89
N SER A 811 -31.84 24.22 -2.57
CA SER A 811 -32.73 24.96 -1.68
C SER A 811 -32.04 26.15 -1.01
N ASP A 812 -32.71 27.30 -0.95
CA ASP A 812 -32.20 28.53 -0.31
C ASP A 812 -32.06 28.43 1.23
N TRP A 813 -32.62 27.37 1.84
CA TRP A 813 -32.64 27.19 3.30
C TRP A 813 -31.82 25.98 3.74
N PRO A 814 -31.06 26.07 4.84
CA PRO A 814 -30.33 24.94 5.38
C PRO A 814 -31.31 23.86 5.86
N PRO A 815 -30.99 22.58 5.66
CA PRO A 815 -31.84 21.48 6.07
C PRO A 815 -31.91 21.35 7.61
N PRO A 816 -32.95 20.72 8.17
CA PRO A 816 -33.06 20.48 9.61
C PRO A 816 -31.90 19.64 10.15
N GLN A 817 -31.42 19.96 11.37
CA GLN A 817 -30.34 19.23 12.06
C GLN A 817 -30.61 17.72 12.17
N GLU A 818 -31.87 17.31 12.37
CA GLU A 818 -32.28 15.90 12.38
C GLU A 818 -31.91 15.17 11.08
N LYS A 819 -32.16 15.81 9.93
CA LYS A 819 -31.83 15.21 8.63
C LYS A 819 -30.30 15.17 8.42
N GLU A 820 -29.60 16.21 8.84
CA GLU A 820 -28.12 16.24 8.82
C GLU A 820 -27.52 15.08 9.61
N CYS A 821 -27.97 14.87 10.85
CA CYS A 821 -27.53 13.78 11.74
C CYS A 821 -27.75 12.41 11.10
N MET A 822 -28.95 12.17 10.55
CA MET A 822 -29.30 10.92 9.87
C MET A 822 -28.40 10.63 8.66
N VAL A 823 -28.15 11.63 7.80
CA VAL A 823 -27.30 11.46 6.62
C VAL A 823 -25.86 11.18 7.02
N VAL A 824 -25.31 11.95 7.97
CA VAL A 824 -23.92 11.76 8.44
C VAL A 824 -23.73 10.39 9.09
N ALA A 825 -24.66 9.95 9.95
CA ALA A 825 -24.61 8.62 10.57
C ALA A 825 -24.67 7.50 9.51
N THR A 826 -25.57 7.64 8.52
CA THR A 826 -25.71 6.65 7.44
C THR A 826 -24.44 6.56 6.59
N LEU A 827 -23.81 7.69 6.26
CA LEU A 827 -22.56 7.74 5.50
C LEU A 827 -21.38 7.16 6.31
N ASN A 828 -21.29 7.44 7.61
CA ASN A 828 -20.24 6.88 8.46
C ASN A 828 -20.36 5.35 8.61
N LEU A 829 -21.58 4.84 8.77
CA LEU A 829 -21.84 3.39 8.80
C LEU A 829 -21.53 2.74 7.45
N LEU A 830 -21.88 3.39 6.33
CA LEU A 830 -21.53 2.92 4.98
C LEU A 830 -20.01 2.89 4.77
N ARG A 831 -19.30 3.95 5.19
CA ARG A 831 -17.82 4.00 5.16
C ARG A 831 -17.24 2.80 5.88
N LEU A 832 -17.79 2.50 7.07
CA LEU A 832 -17.33 1.40 7.89
C LEU A 832 -17.59 0.02 7.26
N GLN A 833 -18.77 -0.20 6.65
CA GLN A 833 -19.06 -1.47 5.98
C GLN A 833 -18.16 -1.69 4.75
N LEU A 834 -17.95 -0.65 3.93
CA LEU A 834 -17.05 -0.72 2.77
C LEU A 834 -15.61 -1.02 3.20
N HIS A 835 -15.14 -0.35 4.26
CA HIS A 835 -13.81 -0.57 4.82
C HIS A 835 -13.65 -1.99 5.38
N ALA A 836 -14.65 -2.51 6.10
CA ALA A 836 -14.66 -3.88 6.60
C ALA A 836 -14.67 -4.91 5.46
N ALA A 837 -15.41 -4.67 4.38
CA ALA A 837 -15.42 -5.53 3.20
C ALA A 837 -14.05 -5.58 2.50
N ILE A 838 -13.44 -4.42 2.25
CA ILE A 838 -12.13 -4.30 1.58
C ILE A 838 -11.02 -4.91 2.43
N SER A 839 -10.95 -4.58 3.72
CA SER A 839 -9.90 -5.06 4.64
C SER A 839 -9.92 -6.57 4.87
N ASN A 840 -11.07 -7.20 4.69
CA ASN A 840 -11.26 -8.65 4.79
C ASN A 840 -11.32 -9.36 3.42
N GLN A 841 -11.07 -8.65 2.31
CA GLN A 841 -11.06 -9.20 0.94
C GLN A 841 -12.37 -9.92 0.55
N VAL A 842 -13.52 -9.38 0.95
CA VAL A 842 -14.84 -9.88 0.52
C VAL A 842 -15.09 -9.46 -0.92
N ASP A 843 -15.56 -10.38 -1.76
CA ASP A 843 -15.87 -10.09 -3.15
C ASP A 843 -17.08 -9.13 -3.25
N PRO A 844 -16.99 -7.98 -3.93
CA PRO A 844 -18.11 -7.07 -4.14
C PRO A 844 -19.34 -7.73 -4.78
N GLU A 845 -19.16 -8.79 -5.59
CA GLU A 845 -20.28 -9.52 -6.19
C GLU A 845 -21.14 -10.24 -5.14
N GLU A 846 -20.52 -10.80 -4.09
CA GLU A 846 -21.23 -11.48 -3.00
C GLU A 846 -22.10 -10.51 -2.17
N LEU A 847 -21.76 -9.21 -2.18
CA LEU A 847 -22.48 -8.15 -1.47
C LEU A 847 -23.57 -7.48 -2.30
N GLY A 848 -23.80 -7.92 -3.54
CA GLY A 848 -24.72 -7.27 -4.48
C GLY A 848 -24.17 -5.97 -5.08
N LEU A 849 -22.87 -5.72 -4.94
CA LEU A 849 -22.13 -4.56 -5.47
C LEU A 849 -21.35 -4.92 -6.75
N GLY A 850 -21.79 -5.94 -7.49
CA GLY A 850 -21.21 -6.33 -8.78
C GLY A 850 -21.36 -5.25 -9.86
N LEU A 851 -20.54 -5.36 -10.90
CA LEU A 851 -20.55 -4.46 -12.07
C LEU A 851 -21.94 -4.43 -12.71
N GLY A 852 -22.53 -3.23 -12.81
CA GLY A 852 -23.86 -3.02 -13.39
C GLY A 852 -25.05 -3.26 -12.45
N SER A 853 -24.83 -3.55 -11.16
CA SER A 853 -25.91 -3.65 -10.18
C SER A 853 -26.63 -2.31 -9.95
N THR A 854 -27.94 -2.37 -9.68
CA THR A 854 -28.76 -1.18 -9.37
C THR A 854 -28.35 -0.55 -8.05
N LEU A 855 -27.96 -1.36 -7.06
CA LEU A 855 -27.49 -0.94 -5.74
C LEU A 855 -26.19 -0.13 -5.84
N LEU A 856 -25.17 -0.66 -6.54
CA LEU A 856 -23.91 0.05 -6.75
C LEU A 856 -24.13 1.38 -7.47
N ASN A 857 -24.93 1.38 -8.55
CA ASN A 857 -25.21 2.59 -9.30
C ASN A 857 -25.92 3.65 -8.46
N SER A 858 -26.85 3.25 -7.60
CA SER A 858 -27.52 4.16 -6.68
C SER A 858 -26.57 4.78 -5.66
N LEU A 859 -25.86 3.94 -4.90
CA LEU A 859 -24.89 4.39 -3.88
C LEU A 859 -23.84 5.31 -4.49
N LYS A 860 -23.31 4.94 -5.66
CA LYS A 860 -22.37 5.74 -6.45
C LYS A 860 -22.95 7.11 -6.79
N GLN A 861 -24.15 7.18 -7.36
CA GLN A 861 -24.77 8.46 -7.74
C GLN A 861 -25.01 9.35 -6.52
N THR A 862 -25.57 8.81 -5.43
CA THR A 862 -25.90 9.60 -4.24
C THR A 862 -24.64 10.11 -3.53
N VAL A 863 -23.64 9.25 -3.29
CA VAL A 863 -22.40 9.64 -2.59
C VAL A 863 -21.59 10.65 -3.42
N VAL A 864 -21.47 10.45 -4.74
CA VAL A 864 -20.74 11.40 -5.62
C VAL A 864 -21.46 12.76 -5.68
N THR A 865 -22.79 12.77 -5.72
CA THR A 865 -23.58 14.01 -5.73
C THR A 865 -23.36 14.81 -4.43
N LEU A 866 -23.46 14.14 -3.27
CA LEU A 866 -23.24 14.78 -1.96
C LEU A 866 -21.78 15.25 -1.77
N ALA A 867 -20.80 14.52 -2.30
CA ALA A 867 -19.38 14.88 -2.16
C ALA A 867 -18.96 16.06 -3.07
N SER A 868 -19.62 16.26 -4.22
CA SER A 868 -19.14 17.14 -5.30
C SER A 868 -19.96 18.41 -5.54
N ASN A 869 -21.27 18.40 -5.27
CA ASN A 869 -22.14 19.53 -5.55
C ASN A 869 -21.84 20.75 -4.67
N ALA A 870 -22.01 21.95 -5.24
CA ALA A 870 -21.94 23.20 -4.50
C ALA A 870 -23.27 23.41 -3.75
N GLY A 871 -23.23 23.82 -2.49
CA GLY A 871 -24.41 24.07 -1.65
C GLY A 871 -24.79 22.94 -0.69
N VAL A 872 -24.10 21.80 -0.72
CA VAL A 872 -24.23 20.74 0.30
C VAL A 872 -23.58 21.20 1.61
N LEU A 873 -24.19 20.88 2.76
CA LEU A 873 -23.61 21.16 4.09
C LEU A 873 -22.21 20.55 4.24
N ASN A 874 -21.29 21.29 4.87
CA ASN A 874 -19.89 20.86 5.02
C ASN A 874 -19.72 19.52 5.76
N SER A 875 -20.55 19.27 6.78
CA SER A 875 -20.56 18.02 7.56
C SER A 875 -20.95 16.81 6.70
N VAL A 876 -22.03 16.93 5.94
CA VAL A 876 -22.51 15.92 4.99
C VAL A 876 -21.50 15.70 3.86
N GLN A 877 -20.98 16.78 3.29
CA GLN A 877 -19.97 16.73 2.25
C GLN A 877 -18.70 16.02 2.75
N SER A 878 -18.22 16.34 3.95
CA SER A 878 -17.06 15.68 4.57
C SER A 878 -17.28 14.18 4.80
N ALA A 879 -18.45 13.79 5.32
CA ALA A 879 -18.79 12.38 5.51
C ALA A 879 -18.85 11.61 4.18
N ALA A 880 -19.46 12.19 3.13
CA ALA A 880 -19.52 11.59 1.80
C ALA A 880 -18.14 11.47 1.15
N GLN A 881 -17.28 12.47 1.33
CA GLN A 881 -15.89 12.43 0.88
C GLN A 881 -15.10 11.31 1.60
N ALA A 882 -15.30 11.12 2.90
CA ALA A 882 -14.67 10.05 3.66
C ALA A 882 -15.11 8.65 3.20
N VAL A 883 -16.38 8.47 2.81
CA VAL A 883 -16.89 7.23 2.18
C VAL A 883 -16.13 6.95 0.89
N LEU A 884 -15.98 7.93 0.01
CA LEU A 884 -15.27 7.76 -1.25
C LEU A 884 -13.78 7.47 -1.05
N GLN A 885 -13.11 8.14 -0.11
CA GLN A 885 -11.69 7.85 0.19
C GLN A 885 -11.48 6.41 0.64
N SER A 886 -12.39 5.87 1.46
CA SER A 886 -12.26 4.52 2.03
C SER A 886 -12.77 3.44 1.08
N GLY A 887 -13.71 3.77 0.17
CA GLY A 887 -14.48 2.80 -0.60
C GLY A 887 -14.46 2.98 -2.13
N TRP A 888 -13.60 3.84 -2.69
CA TRP A 888 -13.57 4.11 -4.13
C TRP A 888 -13.31 2.87 -4.98
N SER A 889 -12.54 1.88 -4.47
CA SER A 889 -12.23 0.64 -5.21
C SER A 889 -13.46 -0.21 -5.48
N VAL A 890 -14.46 -0.14 -4.59
CA VAL A 890 -15.75 -0.83 -4.72
C VAL A 890 -16.76 0.06 -5.46
N LEU A 891 -16.82 1.36 -5.14
CA LEU A 891 -17.80 2.29 -5.72
C LEU A 891 -17.50 2.70 -7.17
N LEU A 892 -16.22 2.74 -7.55
CA LEU A 892 -15.73 3.11 -8.89
C LEU A 892 -14.72 2.06 -9.41
N PRO A 893 -15.18 0.83 -9.66
CA PRO A 893 -14.31 -0.33 -9.83
C PRO A 893 -13.44 -0.24 -11.09
N THR A 894 -13.97 0.29 -12.20
CA THR A 894 -13.25 0.33 -13.48
C THR A 894 -12.49 1.64 -13.67
N ALA A 895 -11.26 1.57 -14.18
CA ALA A 895 -10.47 2.75 -14.53
C ALA A 895 -11.17 3.63 -15.58
N GLU A 896 -11.95 3.02 -16.47
CA GLU A 896 -12.74 3.73 -17.47
C GLU A 896 -13.87 4.56 -16.84
N GLU A 897 -14.56 4.04 -15.82
CA GLU A 897 -15.54 4.82 -15.05
C GLU A 897 -14.90 5.98 -14.31
N ARG A 898 -13.72 5.76 -13.73
CA ARG A 898 -12.94 6.81 -13.05
C ARG A 898 -12.52 7.92 -14.01
N ALA A 899 -12.04 7.55 -15.20
CA ALA A 899 -11.69 8.49 -16.27
C ALA A 899 -12.91 9.27 -16.78
N ARG A 900 -14.05 8.60 -16.99
CA ARG A 900 -15.31 9.22 -17.44
C ARG A 900 -15.86 10.20 -16.39
N ALA A 901 -15.82 9.82 -15.11
CA ALA A 901 -16.22 10.69 -14.00
C ALA A 901 -15.31 11.91 -13.87
N LEU A 902 -14.00 11.75 -14.09
CA LEU A 902 -13.07 12.88 -14.08
C LEU A 902 -13.36 13.82 -15.26
N SER A 903 -13.62 13.26 -16.46
CA SER A 903 -13.92 14.04 -17.65
C SER A 903 -15.21 14.86 -17.52
N SER A 904 -16.24 14.37 -16.81
CA SER A 904 -17.49 15.12 -16.61
C SER A 904 -17.36 16.26 -15.59
N LEU A 905 -16.38 16.16 -14.68
CA LEU A 905 -16.14 17.17 -13.65
C LEU A 905 -15.27 18.34 -14.15
N LEU A 906 -14.46 18.13 -15.18
CA LEU A 906 -13.64 19.17 -15.79
C LEU A 906 -14.51 20.21 -16.53
N PRO A 907 -14.24 21.52 -16.40
CA PRO A 907 -15.03 22.56 -17.06
C PRO A 907 -15.01 22.41 -18.59
N SER A 908 -16.18 22.46 -19.25
CA SER A 908 -16.25 22.69 -20.68
C SER A 908 -16.14 24.20 -20.94
N ALA A 909 -15.13 24.62 -21.69
CA ALA A 909 -14.75 26.03 -21.87
C ALA A 909 -15.73 26.86 -22.74
N VAL A 910 -17.03 26.58 -22.71
CA VAL A 910 -18.03 27.28 -23.56
C VAL A 910 -18.62 28.50 -22.84
N SER A 911 -18.49 28.65 -21.52
CA SER A 911 -18.94 29.85 -20.80
C SER A 911 -17.77 30.64 -20.23
N GLY A 912 -17.51 31.82 -20.80
CA GLY A 912 -16.42 32.73 -20.42
C GLY A 912 -16.61 33.47 -19.08
N ASN A 913 -17.10 32.79 -18.04
CA ASN A 913 -17.07 33.31 -16.68
C ASN A 913 -16.13 32.44 -15.84
N GLU A 914 -15.16 33.06 -15.18
CA GLU A 914 -14.23 32.44 -14.24
C GLU A 914 -15.00 31.71 -13.13
N MET A 915 -15.31 30.44 -13.33
CA MET A 915 -15.95 29.62 -12.31
C MET A 915 -14.85 29.01 -11.45
N SER A 916 -14.59 29.62 -10.29
CA SER A 916 -13.78 28.99 -9.24
C SER A 916 -14.31 27.57 -8.99
N VAL A 917 -13.50 26.54 -9.27
CA VAL A 917 -13.87 25.14 -9.04
C VAL A 917 -14.25 24.97 -7.57
N SER A 918 -15.44 24.45 -7.26
CA SER A 918 -15.88 24.27 -5.86
C SER A 918 -14.92 23.33 -5.10
N PRO A 919 -14.77 23.48 -3.77
CA PRO A 919 -13.93 22.59 -2.97
C PRO A 919 -14.25 21.10 -3.17
N GLY A 920 -15.54 20.74 -3.23
CA GLY A 920 -16.00 19.37 -3.50
C GLY A 920 -15.59 18.84 -4.88
N ARG A 921 -15.63 19.69 -5.93
CA ARG A 921 -15.13 19.29 -7.26
C ARG A 921 -13.62 19.11 -7.29
N ARG A 922 -12.85 19.95 -6.58
CA ARG A 922 -11.38 19.77 -6.48
C ARG A 922 -11.03 18.46 -5.79
N PHE A 923 -11.67 18.19 -4.65
CA PHE A 923 -11.54 16.92 -3.94
C PHE A 923 -11.79 15.72 -4.87
N MET A 924 -12.89 15.74 -5.64
CA MET A 924 -13.22 14.66 -6.56
C MET A 924 -12.17 14.49 -7.67
N ILE A 925 -11.65 15.59 -8.21
CA ILE A 925 -10.56 15.54 -9.19
C ILE A 925 -9.32 14.89 -8.56
N ASP A 926 -8.90 15.33 -7.38
CA ASP A 926 -7.71 14.79 -6.69
C ASP A 926 -7.87 13.31 -6.34
N LEU A 927 -9.04 12.89 -5.87
CA LEU A 927 -9.36 11.50 -5.57
C LEU A 927 -9.32 10.65 -6.84
N LEU A 928 -9.99 11.09 -7.92
CA LEU A 928 -10.05 10.34 -9.17
C LEU A 928 -8.68 10.24 -9.84
N VAL A 929 -7.88 11.30 -9.80
CA VAL A 929 -6.48 11.24 -10.26
C VAL A 929 -5.69 10.22 -9.44
N SER A 930 -5.76 10.32 -8.10
CA SER A 930 -5.04 9.39 -7.21
C SER A 930 -5.44 7.94 -7.45
N SER A 931 -6.74 7.67 -7.65
CA SER A 931 -7.29 6.35 -7.93
C SER A 931 -6.97 5.79 -9.34
N LEU A 932 -6.67 6.65 -10.31
CA LEU A 932 -6.19 6.25 -11.63
C LEU A 932 -4.69 5.95 -11.59
N MET A 933 -3.94 6.67 -10.76
CA MET A 933 -2.52 6.41 -10.51
C MET A 933 -2.30 5.16 -9.64
N ALA A 934 -3.29 4.78 -8.82
CA ALA A 934 -3.27 3.56 -8.01
C ALA A 934 -3.60 2.30 -8.84
N ASP A 935 -3.01 1.17 -8.43
CA ASP A 935 -3.36 -0.20 -8.83
C ASP A 935 -3.40 -0.49 -10.35
N GLY A 936 -2.50 0.11 -11.13
CA GLY A 936 -2.39 -0.18 -12.58
C GLY A 936 -3.60 0.28 -13.41
N GLY A 937 -4.52 1.06 -12.83
CA GLY A 937 -5.76 1.48 -13.49
C GLY A 937 -5.51 2.26 -14.79
N LEU A 938 -4.56 3.19 -14.78
CA LEU A 938 -4.14 3.93 -15.97
C LEU A 938 -3.54 3.02 -17.06
N GLU A 939 -2.78 1.99 -16.69
CA GLU A 939 -2.24 1.02 -17.64
C GLU A 939 -3.34 0.18 -18.29
N SER A 940 -4.31 -0.29 -17.52
CA SER A 940 -5.47 -1.01 -18.04
C SER A 940 -6.26 -0.16 -19.03
N ALA A 941 -6.50 1.12 -18.70
CA ALA A 941 -7.19 2.05 -19.59
C ALA A 941 -6.39 2.35 -20.87
N LEU A 942 -5.06 2.44 -20.76
CA LEU A 942 -4.16 2.63 -21.90
C LEU A 942 -4.17 1.42 -22.85
N ASN A 943 -4.12 0.20 -22.31
CA ASN A 943 -4.18 -1.02 -23.12
C ASN A 943 -5.50 -1.11 -23.89
N ALA A 944 -6.63 -0.78 -23.25
CA ALA A 944 -7.92 -0.71 -23.94
C ALA A 944 -7.94 0.35 -25.06
N ALA A 945 -7.28 1.50 -24.83
CA ALA A 945 -7.15 2.55 -25.85
C ALA A 945 -6.32 2.09 -27.06
N ILE A 946 -5.21 1.38 -26.81
CA ILE A 946 -4.38 0.80 -27.87
C ILE A 946 -5.19 -0.21 -28.70
N THR A 947 -5.93 -1.12 -28.05
CA THR A 947 -6.74 -2.12 -28.76
C THR A 947 -7.77 -1.48 -29.71
N ALA A 948 -8.43 -0.40 -29.30
CA ALA A 948 -9.39 0.29 -30.17
C ALA A 948 -8.72 1.04 -31.32
N GLU A 949 -7.52 1.61 -31.12
CA GLU A 949 -6.75 2.23 -32.20
C GLU A 949 -6.34 1.21 -33.26
N ILE A 950 -5.97 -0.02 -32.86
CA ILE A 950 -5.69 -1.13 -33.78
C ILE A 950 -6.93 -1.41 -34.65
N GLN A 951 -8.10 -1.52 -34.03
CA GLN A 951 -9.36 -1.77 -34.73
C GLN A 951 -9.70 -0.64 -35.73
N ASP A 952 -9.46 0.62 -35.39
CA ASP A 952 -9.69 1.76 -36.30
C ASP A 952 -8.70 1.76 -37.48
N ILE A 953 -7.44 1.39 -37.26
CA ILE A 953 -6.44 1.24 -38.33
C ILE A 953 -6.80 0.09 -39.27
N GLU A 954 -7.24 -1.05 -38.74
CA GLU A 954 -7.69 -2.20 -39.52
C GLU A 954 -8.93 -1.85 -40.36
N ALA A 955 -9.92 -1.19 -39.77
CA ALA A 955 -11.11 -0.72 -40.48
C ALA A 955 -10.76 0.26 -41.62
N LYS A 956 -9.79 1.15 -41.41
CA LYS A 956 -9.29 2.07 -42.45
C LYS A 956 -8.57 1.34 -43.59
N LYS A 957 -7.79 0.29 -43.28
CA LYS A 957 -7.14 -0.55 -44.29
C LYS A 957 -8.15 -1.36 -45.10
N GLU A 958 -9.21 -1.87 -44.47
CA GLU A 958 -10.31 -2.55 -45.17
C GLU A 958 -11.08 -1.59 -46.08
N ALA A 959 -11.44 -0.41 -45.60
CA ALA A 959 -12.09 0.62 -46.42
C ALA A 959 -11.20 1.09 -47.59
N GLN A 960 -9.88 1.13 -47.41
CA GLN A 960 -8.93 1.47 -48.47
C GLN A 960 -8.82 0.34 -49.52
N LYS A 961 -8.84 -0.93 -49.09
CA LYS A 961 -8.89 -2.08 -50.01
C LYS A 961 -10.20 -2.11 -50.80
N GLU A 962 -11.34 -1.82 -50.17
CA GLU A 962 -12.62 -1.69 -50.86
C GLU A 962 -12.58 -0.58 -51.90
N LYS A 963 -11.99 0.59 -51.58
CA LYS A 963 -11.79 1.67 -52.56
C LYS A 963 -10.84 1.30 -53.69
N GLU A 964 -9.75 0.58 -53.43
CA GLU A 964 -8.82 0.11 -54.46
C GLU A 964 -9.45 -0.96 -55.37
N ILE A 965 -10.34 -1.79 -54.83
CA ILE A 965 -11.13 -2.76 -55.60
C ILE A 965 -12.17 -2.02 -56.47
N ASP A 966 -12.87 -1.03 -55.91
CA ASP A 966 -13.82 -0.18 -56.64
C ASP A 966 -13.11 0.65 -57.73
N GLU A 967 -11.90 1.16 -57.48
CA GLU A 967 -11.08 1.86 -58.47
C GLU A 967 -10.51 0.91 -59.54
N GLN A 968 -10.20 -0.35 -59.21
CA GLN A 968 -9.82 -1.37 -60.19
C GLN A 968 -11.01 -1.84 -61.04
N GLU A 969 -12.22 -1.94 -60.47
CA GLU A 969 -13.46 -2.16 -61.23
C GLU A 969 -13.80 -0.96 -62.12
N ALA A 970 -13.64 0.27 -61.62
CA ALA A 970 -13.85 1.49 -62.40
C ALA A 970 -12.82 1.63 -63.55
N ASN A 971 -11.56 1.27 -63.32
CA ASN A 971 -10.49 1.31 -64.35
C ASN A 971 -10.61 0.19 -65.40
N ALA A 972 -11.38 -0.87 -65.16
CA ALA A 972 -11.76 -1.85 -66.18
C ALA A 972 -12.84 -1.31 -67.14
N SER A 973 -13.51 -0.21 -66.78
CA SER A 973 -14.50 0.47 -67.61
C SER A 973 -14.09 1.92 -67.91
N THR A 974 -13.63 2.13 -69.14
CA THR A 974 -13.47 3.41 -69.87
C THR A 974 -12.09 4.08 -69.96
N LEU A 975 -11.64 4.13 -71.22
CA LEU A 975 -10.54 4.91 -71.80
C LEU A 975 -10.81 6.43 -71.73
N HIS A 976 -9.70 7.18 -71.57
CA HIS A 976 -9.50 8.61 -71.88
C HIS A 976 -10.07 9.68 -70.91
N ARG A 977 -9.19 10.28 -70.09
CA ARG A 977 -8.69 11.66 -70.33
C ARG A 977 -7.46 11.99 -69.48
N SER A 978 -6.49 12.63 -70.10
CA SER A 978 -5.25 13.15 -69.52
C SER A 978 -5.40 14.59 -69.00
N ARG A 979 -4.82 14.91 -67.82
CA ARG A 979 -3.92 16.07 -67.58
C ARG A 979 -3.55 16.32 -66.10
N THR A 980 -2.23 16.21 -65.84
CA THR A 980 -1.30 17.13 -65.12
C THR A 980 -1.48 17.51 -63.63
N PRO A 981 -0.36 17.86 -62.94
CA PRO A 981 -0.16 17.57 -61.51
C PRO A 981 -0.10 18.81 -60.59
N LEU A 982 0.00 18.51 -59.29
CA LEU A 982 0.40 19.34 -58.14
C LEU A 982 -0.63 20.28 -57.45
N ASP A 983 -0.55 20.16 -56.12
CA ASP A 983 -0.89 21.06 -55.02
C ASP A 983 -2.25 20.97 -54.28
N LYS A 984 -2.09 20.89 -52.94
CA LYS A 984 -3.04 21.16 -51.82
C LYS A 984 -3.68 20.00 -51.04
N ASP A 985 -2.90 19.06 -50.49
CA ASP A 985 -3.46 18.09 -49.52
C ASP A 985 -2.64 17.85 -48.22
N LEU A 986 -1.69 18.73 -47.87
CA LEU A 986 -0.85 18.54 -46.67
C LEU A 986 -1.13 19.50 -45.49
N ILE A 987 -2.27 20.20 -45.47
CA ILE A 987 -2.64 21.08 -44.34
C ILE A 987 -4.13 20.93 -43.97
N ASN A 988 -4.59 19.69 -43.84
CA ASN A 988 -5.79 19.37 -43.05
C ASN A 988 -5.48 18.11 -42.25
N THR A 989 -4.64 18.26 -41.22
CA THR A 989 -4.55 17.28 -40.14
C THR A 989 -5.96 17.11 -39.56
N GLY A 990 -6.55 15.93 -39.76
CA GLY A 990 -7.88 15.54 -39.28
C GLY A 990 -7.98 15.49 -37.75
N ILE A 991 -7.88 16.66 -37.11
CA ILE A 991 -8.07 16.88 -35.68
C ILE A 991 -9.44 17.54 -35.43
N TYR A 992 -10.08 18.08 -36.47
CA TYR A 992 -11.49 18.47 -36.46
C TYR A 992 -12.25 17.63 -37.49
N GLU A 993 -13.41 17.12 -37.11
CA GLU A 993 -14.34 16.29 -37.92
C GLU A 993 -14.12 14.77 -37.90
N SER A 994 -14.43 14.16 -36.75
CA SER A 994 -15.10 12.85 -36.70
C SER A 994 -16.19 12.86 -35.62
N ALA A 995 -17.17 13.75 -35.79
CA ALA A 995 -18.27 14.00 -34.85
C ALA A 995 -19.33 12.87 -34.79
N GLY A 996 -18.96 11.60 -35.01
CA GLY A 996 -19.91 10.50 -35.12
C GLY A 996 -19.47 9.12 -34.61
N LYS A 997 -18.25 8.94 -34.10
CA LYS A 997 -17.80 7.68 -33.49
C LYS A 997 -17.40 7.91 -32.04
N GLN A 998 -17.91 7.07 -31.12
CA GLN A 998 -17.66 7.15 -29.68
C GLN A 998 -16.14 7.15 -29.42
N SER A 999 -15.56 8.31 -29.11
CA SER A 999 -14.15 8.39 -28.71
C SER A 999 -13.99 7.81 -27.31
N LEU A 1000 -12.92 7.04 -27.12
CA LEU A 1000 -12.63 6.34 -25.87
C LEU A 1000 -12.43 7.33 -24.71
N PRO A 1001 -12.92 7.02 -23.50
CA PRO A 1001 -12.87 7.93 -22.36
C PRO A 1001 -11.47 8.42 -21.96
N LEU A 1002 -10.43 7.59 -22.10
CA LEU A 1002 -9.06 7.97 -21.74
C LEU A 1002 -8.48 9.02 -22.70
N VAL A 1003 -8.73 8.89 -24.01
CA VAL A 1003 -8.22 9.85 -25.01
C VAL A 1003 -8.94 11.19 -24.87
N GLN A 1004 -10.26 11.16 -24.63
CA GLN A 1004 -11.04 12.35 -24.29
C GLN A 1004 -10.51 13.03 -23.02
N LEU A 1005 -10.18 12.24 -22.00
CA LEU A 1005 -9.62 12.74 -20.75
C LEU A 1005 -8.29 13.47 -20.98
N VAL A 1006 -7.34 12.83 -21.69
CA VAL A 1006 -6.03 13.43 -21.99
C VAL A 1006 -6.19 14.72 -22.78
N GLN A 1007 -7.07 14.73 -23.80
CA GLN A 1007 -7.38 15.93 -24.57
C GLN A 1007 -7.95 17.05 -23.69
N GLN A 1008 -8.89 16.74 -22.79
CA GLN A 1008 -9.51 17.72 -21.91
C GLN A 1008 -8.54 18.24 -20.85
N LEU A 1009 -7.66 17.38 -20.30
CA LEU A 1009 -6.62 17.77 -19.34
C LEU A 1009 -5.60 18.71 -19.98
N LEU A 1010 -5.07 18.36 -21.15
CA LEU A 1010 -4.13 19.21 -21.90
C LEU A 1010 -4.74 20.58 -22.19
N ARG A 1011 -5.99 20.61 -22.68
CA ARG A 1011 -6.72 21.84 -22.96
C ARG A 1011 -6.94 22.68 -21.70
N ASN A 1012 -7.35 22.06 -20.60
CA ASN A 1012 -7.61 22.77 -19.33
C ASN A 1012 -6.31 23.39 -18.79
N ILE A 1013 -5.21 22.62 -18.73
CA ILE A 1013 -3.91 23.13 -18.29
C ILE A 1013 -3.46 24.29 -19.19
N ALA A 1014 -3.53 24.16 -20.51
CA ALA A 1014 -3.16 25.23 -21.43
C ALA A 1014 -3.99 26.51 -21.19
N SER A 1015 -5.31 26.37 -21.01
CA SER A 1015 -6.19 27.50 -20.73
C SER A 1015 -5.87 28.18 -19.38
N GLN A 1016 -5.54 27.40 -18.35
CA GLN A 1016 -5.11 27.92 -17.04
C GLN A 1016 -3.76 28.62 -17.14
N THR A 1017 -2.80 28.07 -17.88
CA THR A 1017 -1.50 28.72 -18.12
C THR A 1017 -1.69 30.05 -18.83
N ILE A 1018 -2.48 30.10 -19.91
CA ILE A 1018 -2.75 31.35 -20.64
C ILE A 1018 -3.43 32.38 -19.72
N ALA A 1019 -4.37 31.96 -18.86
CA ALA A 1019 -5.00 32.84 -17.89
C ALA A 1019 -3.98 33.39 -16.86
N ARG A 1020 -3.10 32.53 -16.33
CA ARG A 1020 -2.00 32.92 -15.43
C ARG A 1020 -1.03 33.88 -16.09
N LEU A 1021 -0.65 33.65 -17.35
CA LEU A 1021 0.22 34.55 -18.11
C LEU A 1021 -0.42 35.93 -18.30
N LYS A 1022 -1.72 35.99 -18.66
CA LYS A 1022 -2.47 37.25 -18.78
C LYS A 1022 -2.63 37.97 -17.44
N ASP A 1023 -2.71 37.23 -16.34
CA ASP A 1023 -2.76 37.79 -15.00
C ASP A 1023 -1.40 38.35 -14.55
N VAL A 1024 -0.29 37.64 -14.85
CA VAL A 1024 1.08 38.13 -14.64
C VAL A 1024 1.29 39.46 -15.39
N ALA A 1025 0.84 39.56 -16.65
CA ALA A 1025 0.91 40.81 -17.40
C ALA A 1025 0.12 41.96 -16.72
N ARG A 1026 -1.04 41.66 -16.12
CA ARG A 1026 -1.86 42.64 -15.36
C ARG A 1026 -1.20 43.04 -14.03
N ARG A 1027 -0.62 42.10 -13.30
CA ARG A 1027 0.05 42.32 -12.01
C ARG A 1027 1.32 43.17 -12.15
N ILE A 1028 2.17 42.87 -13.14
CA ILE A 1028 3.40 43.64 -13.36
C ILE A 1028 3.06 45.07 -13.82
N SER A 1029 1.98 45.25 -14.57
CA SER A 1029 1.47 46.57 -14.97
C SER A 1029 0.87 47.38 -13.80
N SER A 1030 0.47 46.74 -12.70
CA SER A 1030 -0.17 47.37 -11.53
C SER A 1030 0.73 47.51 -10.29
N CYS A 1031 2.01 47.10 -10.38
CA CYS A 1031 3.02 47.25 -9.32
C CYS A 1031 2.63 46.61 -7.97
N LEU A 1032 1.87 45.52 -7.99
CA LEU A 1032 1.52 44.73 -6.80
C LEU A 1032 2.64 43.73 -6.46
N ASP A 1033 2.91 43.52 -5.16
CA ASP A 1033 3.91 42.55 -4.70
C ASP A 1033 3.52 41.11 -5.05
N ALA A 1034 4.53 40.28 -5.31
CA ALA A 1034 4.35 38.90 -5.73
C ALA A 1034 3.90 38.00 -4.56
N GLU A 1035 2.69 37.43 -4.65
CA GLU A 1035 2.31 36.29 -3.82
C GLU A 1035 3.21 35.09 -4.13
N HIS A 1036 3.67 34.40 -3.10
CA HIS A 1036 4.40 33.13 -3.21
C HIS A 1036 3.49 32.06 -3.83
N VAL A 1037 3.51 31.93 -5.16
CA VAL A 1037 2.90 30.79 -5.85
C VAL A 1037 3.76 29.56 -5.55
N GLY A 1038 3.16 28.57 -4.89
CA GLY A 1038 3.84 27.31 -4.56
C GLY A 1038 4.37 26.59 -5.81
N LYS A 1039 5.56 26.01 -5.72
CA LYS A 1039 6.21 25.20 -6.78
C LYS A 1039 5.53 23.82 -7.03
N GLU A 1040 4.30 23.63 -6.57
CA GLU A 1040 3.65 22.32 -6.59
C GLU A 1040 2.99 22.04 -7.95
N ARG A 1041 3.38 20.92 -8.57
CA ARG A 1041 2.75 20.42 -9.80
C ARG A 1041 1.30 20.02 -9.51
N SER A 1042 0.40 20.30 -10.44
CA SER A 1042 -0.98 19.83 -10.33
C SER A 1042 -1.06 18.31 -10.51
N ALA A 1043 -1.94 17.64 -9.77
CA ALA A 1043 -2.17 16.19 -9.90
C ALA A 1043 -2.54 15.79 -11.35
N SER A 1044 -3.24 16.67 -12.07
CA SER A 1044 -3.54 16.52 -13.50
C SER A 1044 -2.29 16.44 -14.39
N LEU A 1045 -1.25 17.22 -14.08
CA LEU A 1045 0.02 17.21 -14.80
C LEU A 1045 0.81 15.93 -14.50
N ASP A 1046 0.82 15.48 -13.25
CA ASP A 1046 1.45 14.21 -12.86
C ASP A 1046 0.77 13.00 -13.53
N LEU A 1047 -0.56 13.03 -13.69
CA LEU A 1047 -1.29 12.00 -14.44
C LEU A 1047 -0.88 11.96 -15.92
N LEU A 1048 -0.76 13.12 -16.57
CA LEU A 1048 -0.30 13.22 -17.97
C LEU A 1048 1.15 12.73 -18.13
N LEU A 1049 2.01 13.06 -17.16
CA LEU A 1049 3.39 12.59 -17.12
C LEU A 1049 3.45 11.06 -17.02
N ARG A 1050 2.65 10.45 -16.13
CA ARG A 1050 2.56 9.00 -16.01
C ARG A 1050 2.01 8.36 -17.28
N PHE A 1051 0.98 8.95 -17.90
CA PHE A 1051 0.45 8.51 -19.18
C PHE A 1051 1.53 8.52 -20.29
N GLN A 1052 2.27 9.62 -20.41
CA GLN A 1052 3.37 9.76 -21.39
C GLN A 1052 4.44 8.68 -21.20
N ARG A 1053 4.88 8.44 -19.95
CA ARG A 1053 5.88 7.42 -19.63
C ARG A 1053 5.41 6.01 -19.95
N LEU A 1054 4.15 5.67 -19.63
CA LEU A 1054 3.57 4.37 -19.96
C LEU A 1054 3.48 4.17 -21.48
N LEU A 1055 3.07 5.20 -22.21
CA LEU A 1055 2.97 5.16 -23.68
C LEU A 1055 4.34 4.94 -24.34
N VAL A 1056 5.37 5.68 -23.89
CA VAL A 1056 6.76 5.52 -24.36
C VAL A 1056 7.30 4.14 -23.98
N SER A 1057 7.03 3.65 -22.77
CA SER A 1057 7.51 2.34 -22.30
C SER A 1057 6.95 1.17 -23.11
N LYS A 1058 5.69 1.25 -23.59
CA LYS A 1058 5.12 0.23 -24.49
C LYS A 1058 5.85 0.14 -25.83
N LEU A 1059 6.30 1.28 -26.40
CA LEU A 1059 7.14 1.28 -27.60
C LEU A 1059 8.53 0.70 -27.30
N TYR A 1060 9.17 1.15 -26.21
CA TYR A 1060 10.48 0.66 -25.79
C TYR A 1060 10.50 -0.88 -25.59
N LEU A 1061 9.46 -1.44 -24.97
CA LEU A 1061 9.29 -2.90 -24.79
C LEU A 1061 9.13 -3.67 -26.09
N GLY A 1062 8.40 -3.12 -27.06
CA GLY A 1062 8.16 -3.79 -28.33
C GLY A 1062 9.39 -3.85 -29.23
N VAL A 1063 10.35 -2.93 -29.04
CA VAL A 1063 11.63 -2.91 -29.77
C VAL A 1063 12.66 -3.87 -29.15
N ASN A 1064 12.66 -4.04 -27.82
CA ASN A 1064 13.63 -4.88 -27.08
C ASN A 1064 13.10 -6.29 -26.72
N GLY A 1065 11.94 -6.70 -27.22
CA GLY A 1065 11.33 -8.02 -26.95
C GLY A 1065 11.92 -9.18 -27.78
N PRO A 1066 11.72 -10.45 -27.36
CA PRO A 1066 12.22 -11.62 -28.11
C PRO A 1066 11.62 -11.67 -29.51
N GLU A 1067 12.48 -11.81 -30.52
CA GLU A 1067 12.16 -11.78 -31.96
C GLU A 1067 10.90 -12.58 -32.31
N VAL A 1068 9.85 -11.88 -32.74
CA VAL A 1068 8.71 -12.52 -33.42
C VAL A 1068 9.09 -12.68 -34.88
N VAL A 1069 9.23 -13.92 -35.32
CA VAL A 1069 9.44 -14.34 -36.70
C VAL A 1069 8.20 -13.98 -37.54
N ASN A 1070 8.11 -12.72 -37.96
CA ASN A 1070 7.34 -12.11 -39.05
C ASN A 1070 7.15 -10.63 -38.70
N GLY A 1071 7.73 -9.72 -39.48
CA GLY A 1071 7.85 -8.28 -39.20
C GLY A 1071 6.55 -7.46 -39.19
N TYR A 1072 5.46 -7.95 -38.61
CA TYR A 1072 4.19 -7.22 -38.46
C TYR A 1072 3.67 -7.36 -37.02
N ASN A 1073 3.81 -6.28 -36.23
CA ASN A 1073 3.25 -6.21 -34.88
C ASN A 1073 2.15 -5.14 -34.82
N PRO A 1074 0.85 -5.52 -34.83
CA PRO A 1074 -0.26 -4.56 -34.83
C PRO A 1074 -0.30 -3.71 -33.56
N ASP A 1075 0.20 -4.22 -32.43
CA ASP A 1075 0.26 -3.47 -31.17
C ASP A 1075 1.19 -2.26 -31.26
N LEU A 1076 2.34 -2.39 -31.93
CA LEU A 1076 3.29 -1.29 -32.14
C LEU A 1076 2.70 -0.17 -33.02
N LEU A 1077 1.93 -0.53 -34.04
CA LEU A 1077 1.22 0.43 -34.90
C LEU A 1077 0.13 1.18 -34.13
N GLY A 1078 -0.63 0.48 -33.28
CA GLY A 1078 -1.64 1.08 -32.41
C GLY A 1078 -1.03 2.08 -31.42
N VAL A 1079 0.06 1.71 -30.76
CA VAL A 1079 0.79 2.60 -29.84
C VAL A 1079 1.39 3.80 -30.59
N GLY A 1080 1.99 3.58 -31.76
CA GLY A 1080 2.54 4.64 -32.60
C GLY A 1080 1.50 5.67 -33.07
N SER A 1081 0.30 5.22 -33.47
CA SER A 1081 -0.84 6.08 -33.79
C SER A 1081 -1.26 6.94 -32.60
N LEU A 1082 -1.37 6.33 -31.42
CA LEU A 1082 -1.76 7.04 -30.19
C LEU A 1082 -0.69 8.07 -29.78
N LEU A 1083 0.60 7.73 -29.90
CA LEU A 1083 1.71 8.66 -29.66
C LEU A 1083 1.66 9.85 -30.63
N LYS A 1084 1.41 9.61 -31.92
CA LYS A 1084 1.26 10.68 -32.91
C LYS A 1084 0.11 11.64 -32.54
N LYS A 1085 -1.05 11.11 -32.16
CA LYS A 1085 -2.21 11.90 -31.70
C LYS A 1085 -1.87 12.71 -30.45
N TYR A 1086 -1.20 12.11 -29.48
CA TYR A 1086 -0.77 12.78 -28.25
C TYR A 1086 0.22 13.93 -28.54
N ILE A 1087 1.25 13.69 -29.38
CA ILE A 1087 2.21 14.72 -29.78
C ILE A 1087 1.52 15.86 -30.53
N ALA A 1088 0.60 15.57 -31.45
CA ALA A 1088 -0.15 16.60 -32.19
C ALA A 1088 -0.96 17.51 -31.25
N LEU A 1089 -1.65 16.91 -30.26
CA LEU A 1089 -2.41 17.66 -29.25
C LEU A 1089 -1.50 18.51 -28.36
N LEU A 1090 -0.39 17.94 -27.88
CA LEU A 1090 0.58 18.64 -27.06
C LEU A 1090 1.21 19.83 -27.82
N CYS A 1091 1.68 19.61 -29.06
CA CYS A 1091 2.25 20.66 -29.90
C CYS A 1091 1.25 21.79 -30.18
N THR A 1092 -0.02 21.46 -30.39
CA THR A 1092 -1.06 22.47 -30.65
C THR A 1092 -1.23 23.39 -29.43
N HIS A 1093 -1.36 22.82 -28.23
CA HIS A 1093 -1.53 23.60 -27.01
C HIS A 1093 -0.28 24.36 -26.57
N ILE A 1094 0.92 23.79 -26.76
CA ILE A 1094 2.18 24.52 -26.54
C ILE A 1094 2.32 25.67 -27.56
N GLY A 1095 1.91 25.44 -28.81
CA GLY A 1095 1.83 26.47 -29.85
C GLY A 1095 0.86 27.60 -29.53
N ASP A 1096 -0.16 27.38 -28.70
CA ASP A 1096 -1.05 28.44 -28.19
C ASP A 1096 -0.41 29.23 -27.03
N ILE A 1097 0.38 28.56 -26.17
CA ILE A 1097 0.98 29.14 -24.96
C ILE A 1097 2.21 29.99 -25.28
N LEU A 1098 3.15 29.45 -26.06
CA LEU A 1098 4.46 30.08 -26.32
C LEU A 1098 4.35 31.47 -26.95
N PRO A 1099 3.50 31.73 -27.98
CA PRO A 1099 3.36 33.08 -28.53
C PRO A 1099 2.90 34.12 -27.50
N VAL A 1100 1.98 33.74 -26.59
CA VAL A 1100 1.49 34.62 -25.52
C VAL A 1100 2.61 34.90 -24.52
N ALA A 1101 3.36 33.87 -24.15
CA ALA A 1101 4.51 34.00 -23.26
C ALA A 1101 5.62 34.89 -23.85
N THR A 1102 6.01 34.67 -25.10
CA THR A 1102 7.01 35.48 -25.82
C THR A 1102 6.59 36.94 -25.89
N SER A 1103 5.31 37.22 -26.17
CA SER A 1103 4.78 38.59 -26.21
C SER A 1103 4.88 39.31 -24.86
N ILE A 1104 4.72 38.61 -23.74
CA ILE A 1104 4.80 39.20 -22.40
C ILE A 1104 6.28 39.32 -21.97
N ALA A 1105 7.08 38.30 -22.24
CA ALA A 1105 8.49 38.25 -21.89
C ALA A 1105 9.31 39.34 -22.61
N PHE A 1106 8.94 39.71 -23.84
CA PHE A 1106 9.57 40.78 -24.61
C PHE A 1106 9.51 42.16 -23.90
N ALA A 1107 8.59 42.37 -22.97
CA ALA A 1107 8.46 43.64 -22.24
C ALA A 1107 9.62 43.94 -21.27
N GLY A 1108 10.47 42.96 -20.93
CA GLY A 1108 11.72 43.16 -20.18
C GLY A 1108 12.09 42.00 -19.26
N HIS A 1109 13.30 42.03 -18.68
CA HIS A 1109 13.86 40.91 -17.91
C HIS A 1109 13.02 40.46 -16.70
N ARG A 1110 12.33 41.40 -16.02
CA ARG A 1110 11.42 41.06 -14.91
C ARG A 1110 10.18 40.29 -15.40
N HIS A 1111 9.67 40.62 -16.59
CA HIS A 1111 8.57 39.89 -17.22
C HIS A 1111 9.04 38.52 -17.68
N PHE A 1112 10.23 38.42 -18.27
CA PHE A 1112 10.83 37.14 -18.65
C PHE A 1112 10.96 36.18 -17.46
N ALA A 1113 11.45 36.65 -16.31
CA ALA A 1113 11.61 35.80 -15.12
C ALA A 1113 10.28 35.25 -14.57
N GLU A 1114 9.23 36.08 -14.54
CA GLU A 1114 7.91 35.66 -14.05
C GLU A 1114 7.18 34.73 -15.03
N VAL A 1115 7.30 35.01 -16.34
CA VAL A 1115 6.77 34.14 -17.41
C VAL A 1115 7.49 32.79 -17.42
N SER A 1116 8.82 32.78 -17.23
CA SER A 1116 9.62 31.55 -17.15
C SER A 1116 9.19 30.69 -15.97
N ARG A 1117 8.92 31.28 -14.80
CA ARG A 1117 8.41 30.54 -13.63
C ARG A 1117 7.05 29.87 -13.92
N VAL A 1118 6.18 30.51 -14.71
CA VAL A 1118 4.88 29.92 -15.10
C VAL A 1118 5.08 28.78 -16.10
N ILE A 1119 5.97 28.94 -17.07
CA ILE A 1119 6.29 27.92 -18.09
C ILE A 1119 7.00 26.72 -17.48
N GLU A 1120 7.93 26.92 -16.54
CA GLU A 1120 8.64 25.83 -15.84
C GLU A 1120 7.67 24.82 -15.18
N GLY A 1121 6.48 25.27 -14.76
CA GLY A 1121 5.45 24.42 -14.13
C GLY A 1121 4.33 23.95 -15.06
N ASP A 1122 4.42 24.14 -16.38
CA ASP A 1122 3.36 23.84 -17.34
C ASP A 1122 3.69 22.66 -18.31
N LEU A 1123 2.88 22.50 -19.36
CA LEU A 1123 3.09 21.50 -20.41
C LEU A 1123 4.46 21.61 -21.12
N THR A 1124 4.90 22.83 -21.38
CA THR A 1124 6.16 23.21 -22.05
C THR A 1124 7.37 22.94 -21.16
N GLY A 1125 7.30 23.26 -19.86
CA GLY A 1125 8.40 23.04 -18.92
C GLY A 1125 8.54 21.60 -18.44
N VAL A 1126 7.43 20.85 -18.36
CA VAL A 1126 7.39 19.53 -17.71
C VAL A 1126 7.25 18.38 -18.71
N LEU A 1127 6.24 18.41 -19.60
CA LEU A 1127 5.95 17.27 -20.49
C LEU A 1127 6.87 17.24 -21.71
N LEU A 1128 7.11 18.41 -22.32
CA LEU A 1128 7.86 18.52 -23.58
C LEU A 1128 9.33 18.07 -23.47
N PRO A 1129 10.14 18.48 -22.46
CA PRO A 1129 11.56 18.10 -22.41
C PRO A 1129 11.73 16.58 -22.26
N GLU A 1130 10.90 15.96 -21.42
CA GLU A 1130 10.91 14.51 -21.21
C GLU A 1130 10.48 13.76 -22.48
N LEU A 1131 9.50 14.28 -23.21
CA LEU A 1131 9.03 13.69 -24.46
C LEU A 1131 10.10 13.75 -25.56
N VAL A 1132 10.78 14.88 -25.71
CA VAL A 1132 11.83 15.06 -26.73
C VAL A 1132 13.00 14.11 -26.46
N VAL A 1133 13.48 14.03 -25.20
CA VAL A 1133 14.57 13.09 -24.85
C VAL A 1133 14.12 11.63 -25.03
N SER A 1134 12.85 11.31 -24.75
CA SER A 1134 12.27 9.98 -25.00
C SER A 1134 12.27 9.62 -26.49
N ILE A 1135 11.90 10.57 -27.35
CA ILE A 1135 11.89 10.38 -28.81
C ILE A 1135 13.33 10.19 -29.32
N VAL A 1136 14.29 10.97 -28.82
CA VAL A 1136 15.71 10.81 -29.17
C VAL A 1136 16.23 9.44 -28.74
N LEU A 1137 15.87 8.95 -27.55
CA LEU A 1137 16.23 7.62 -27.09
C LEU A 1137 15.65 6.54 -28.01
N LEU A 1138 14.35 6.60 -28.34
CA LEU A 1138 13.72 5.64 -29.26
C LEU A 1138 14.38 5.67 -30.65
N LEU A 1139 14.75 6.84 -31.16
CA LEU A 1139 15.49 6.99 -32.42
C LEU A 1139 16.87 6.34 -32.40
N THR A 1140 17.55 6.34 -31.25
CA THR A 1140 18.85 5.67 -31.11
C THR A 1140 18.75 4.15 -31.08
N ILE A 1141 17.57 3.61 -30.76
CA ILE A 1141 17.32 2.16 -30.66
C ILE A 1141 16.77 1.62 -31.99
N ASP A 1142 15.70 2.24 -32.53
CA ASP A 1142 15.10 1.88 -33.81
C ASP A 1142 14.56 3.12 -34.55
N ALA A 1143 15.35 3.60 -35.52
CA ALA A 1143 14.97 4.74 -36.35
C ALA A 1143 13.83 4.43 -37.33
N GLY A 1144 13.68 3.16 -37.75
CA GLY A 1144 12.66 2.74 -38.71
C GLY A 1144 11.25 2.85 -38.12
N LEU A 1145 11.06 2.33 -36.90
CA LEU A 1145 9.78 2.41 -36.18
C LEU A 1145 9.33 3.87 -36.00
N MET A 1146 10.25 4.77 -35.60
CA MET A 1146 9.92 6.17 -35.38
C MET A 1146 9.55 6.91 -36.68
N GLN A 1147 10.16 6.55 -37.82
CA GLN A 1147 9.75 7.08 -39.12
C GLN A 1147 8.33 6.63 -39.50
N GLU A 1148 7.98 5.36 -39.25
CA GLU A 1148 6.64 4.82 -39.50
C GLU A 1148 5.55 5.49 -38.64
N THR A 1149 5.86 5.89 -37.40
CA THR A 1149 4.89 6.63 -36.56
C THR A 1149 4.53 8.01 -37.13
N GLY A 1150 5.41 8.63 -37.94
CA GLY A 1150 5.21 9.97 -38.50
C GLY A 1150 5.04 11.07 -37.45
N SER A 1151 5.64 10.90 -36.27
CA SER A 1151 5.51 11.81 -35.11
C SER A 1151 6.49 12.99 -35.13
N ILE A 1152 7.71 12.79 -35.65
CA ILE A 1152 8.81 13.77 -35.64
C ILE A 1152 8.47 15.09 -36.35
N PRO A 1153 7.84 15.10 -37.55
CA PRO A 1153 7.53 16.35 -38.25
C PRO A 1153 6.63 17.30 -37.45
N LEU A 1154 5.84 16.79 -36.51
CA LEU A 1154 4.95 17.59 -35.67
C LEU A 1154 5.70 18.46 -34.66
N LEU A 1155 6.91 18.05 -34.25
CA LEU A 1155 7.75 18.83 -33.34
C LEU A 1155 8.45 20.01 -34.03
N ALA A 1156 8.65 19.92 -35.35
CA ALA A 1156 9.35 20.96 -36.11
C ALA A 1156 8.64 22.33 -36.02
N GLY A 1157 7.31 22.35 -35.95
CA GLY A 1157 6.53 23.59 -35.80
C GLY A 1157 6.72 24.32 -34.46
N LEU A 1158 7.23 23.63 -33.44
CA LEU A 1158 7.53 24.25 -32.13
C LEU A 1158 8.91 24.90 -32.09
N LEU A 1159 9.86 24.46 -32.93
CA LEU A 1159 11.26 24.89 -32.86
C LEU A 1159 11.38 26.42 -33.01
N GLU A 1160 10.68 27.01 -33.97
CA GLU A 1160 10.70 28.46 -34.17
C GLU A 1160 10.12 29.24 -32.97
N HIS A 1161 9.12 28.69 -32.29
CA HIS A 1161 8.51 29.31 -31.11
C HIS A 1161 9.42 29.24 -29.88
N LEU A 1162 10.07 28.09 -29.66
CA LEU A 1162 11.04 27.87 -28.59
C LEU A 1162 12.28 28.74 -28.79
N ASP A 1163 12.81 28.77 -30.02
CA ASP A 1163 13.97 29.56 -30.38
C ASP A 1163 13.74 31.06 -30.09
N ARG A 1164 12.61 31.61 -30.55
CA ARG A 1164 12.24 33.01 -30.27
C ARG A 1164 12.09 33.31 -28.78
N PHE A 1165 11.59 32.38 -27.99
CA PHE A 1165 11.44 32.57 -26.55
C PHE A 1165 12.79 32.53 -25.82
N ASN A 1166 13.64 31.56 -26.15
CA ASN A 1166 14.96 31.37 -25.52
C ASN A 1166 15.90 32.55 -25.78
N HIS A 1167 15.86 33.16 -26.96
CA HIS A 1167 16.63 34.38 -27.27
C HIS A 1167 16.29 35.59 -26.38
N LEU A 1168 15.16 35.58 -25.67
CA LEU A 1168 14.79 36.62 -24.71
C LEU A 1168 15.42 36.41 -23.32
N ALA A 1169 16.08 35.26 -23.10
CA ALA A 1169 16.68 34.93 -21.81
C ALA A 1169 17.88 35.84 -21.48
N PRO A 1170 17.96 36.37 -20.25
CA PRO A 1170 19.11 37.16 -19.83
C PRO A 1170 20.34 36.25 -19.70
N GLY A 1171 21.40 36.54 -20.47
CA GLY A 1171 22.64 35.76 -20.42
C GLY A 1171 22.75 34.64 -21.47
N HIS A 1172 21.80 34.53 -22.41
CA HIS A 1172 21.75 33.49 -23.45
C HIS A 1172 23.09 33.25 -24.17
N GLU A 1173 23.80 34.31 -24.58
CA GLU A 1173 25.11 34.16 -25.26
C GLU A 1173 26.17 33.51 -24.36
N SER A 1174 26.11 33.72 -23.04
CA SER A 1174 27.03 33.08 -22.10
C SER A 1174 26.70 31.59 -21.97
N ASP A 1175 25.41 31.28 -21.80
CA ASP A 1175 24.93 29.91 -21.62
C ASP A 1175 25.18 29.06 -22.87
N ASP A 1176 24.95 29.61 -24.07
CA ASP A 1176 25.25 28.96 -25.35
C ASP A 1176 26.74 28.68 -25.52
N ASN A 1177 27.59 29.66 -25.16
CA ASN A 1177 29.05 29.48 -25.22
C ASN A 1177 29.52 28.44 -24.22
N GLU A 1178 28.91 28.35 -23.03
CA GLU A 1178 29.19 27.33 -22.03
C GLU A 1178 28.71 25.94 -22.47
N ASP A 1179 27.53 25.82 -23.07
CA ASP A 1179 26.99 24.53 -23.54
C ASP A 1179 27.73 23.97 -24.76
N LEU A 1180 28.31 24.85 -25.58
CA LEU A 1180 29.18 24.50 -26.71
C LEU A 1180 30.66 24.38 -26.30
N ALA A 1181 31.00 24.69 -25.04
CA ALA A 1181 32.37 24.59 -24.55
C ALA A 1181 32.82 23.14 -24.33
N TRP A 1182 34.14 23.00 -24.24
CA TRP A 1182 34.83 21.72 -24.07
C TRP A 1182 35.16 21.44 -22.60
N PRO A 1183 34.97 20.21 -22.12
CA PRO A 1183 35.35 19.82 -20.76
C PRO A 1183 36.84 20.08 -20.51
N GLY A 1184 37.14 20.93 -19.53
CA GLY A 1184 38.52 21.29 -19.16
C GLY A 1184 39.09 22.53 -19.85
N ILE A 1185 38.40 23.10 -20.84
CA ILE A 1185 38.68 24.44 -21.36
C ILE A 1185 37.68 25.41 -20.72
N MET A 1186 37.64 25.47 -19.39
CA MET A 1186 36.93 26.57 -18.74
C MET A 1186 37.74 27.84 -18.96
N GLY A 1187 37.10 28.84 -19.56
CA GLY A 1187 37.65 30.16 -19.76
C GLY A 1187 38.06 30.79 -18.42
N THR A 1188 39.37 30.97 -18.23
CA THR A 1188 39.86 32.15 -17.52
C THR A 1188 39.24 33.39 -18.19
N PRO A 1189 38.63 34.33 -17.44
CA PRO A 1189 38.07 35.54 -18.02
C PRO A 1189 39.22 36.46 -18.43
N TRP A 1190 39.76 36.29 -19.64
CA TRP A 1190 40.62 37.29 -20.27
C TRP A 1190 39.78 38.42 -20.86
N ARG A 1191 39.14 39.19 -19.97
CA ARG A 1191 38.72 40.57 -20.24
C ARG A 1191 38.91 41.37 -18.95
N ASN A 1192 40.17 41.69 -18.65
CA ASN A 1192 40.61 42.94 -17.98
C ASN A 1192 42.12 42.88 -17.71
N ALA A 1193 42.94 43.00 -18.76
CA ALA A 1193 44.32 43.48 -18.66
C ALA A 1193 44.88 43.72 -20.07
N VAL A 1194 44.67 44.92 -20.62
CA VAL A 1194 45.75 45.76 -21.19
C VAL A 1194 45.19 47.19 -21.27
N ALA A 1195 45.69 48.02 -20.37
CA ALA A 1195 45.89 49.43 -20.65
C ALA A 1195 47.06 49.54 -21.63
N LEU A 1196 46.76 49.89 -22.87
CA LEU A 1196 47.50 50.77 -23.79
C LEU A 1196 46.81 50.76 -25.16
#